data_AF-A0A2D9SYY0-F1
#
_entry.id   AF-A0A2D9SYY0-F1
#
_cell.length_a   1.000
_cell.length_b   1.000
_cell.length_c   1.000
_cell.angle_alpha   90.00
_cell.angle_beta   90.00
_cell.angle_gamma   90.00
#
_symmetry.space_group_name_H-M   'P 1'
#
loop_
_entity.id
_entity.type
_entity.pdbx_description
1 polymer ?
#
loop_
_entity_poly.entity_id
_entity_poly.type
_entity_poly.pdbx_seq_one_letter_code
_entity_poly.pdbx_strand_id
1 'polypeptide(L)'
;MADPSLDAAWRRHVVAARGQSLEDAAATETASVAVLLGSEVDDALLAELEADAQSRGFATATVSLAEHSLHRLDDLLSAAAAGLRLYDVRGSRKHGLLAALEAFAAEHGEDTEARFEEFADAEALHGALRGLAQEILGHLGGRTASRRVSAFFAGEPITLGDDTELRALSSRTAKNGMNQLTRLLRALGYRGFRLILRDAEALAGLTRVQREIAYTVLRELIDNADGHRGMMRTEILLVGTPALVNRVGGLRSHPALASRLLGDARVEAEADIGLPQPHRTVQWIDPPEGTRPEELEGEVPPAEPVPDNRAAALSAHLRLVRGLPPVAGLDAISVGMEELDAELGRLFEHATQDSSVFAILSGDYGAGKTHRILHLESRALAEKRPVFRLSVERLDEDLGNPQRHLRRLLESGSVPDRHRSGPLERLEVWLASAAGQRRLQEALEAIAGLDVPGAKAARRALPAGEALDPDHVRRVLGALDLEGKPGAPTYRRDAYARLHLWVELLARLEDTDGPLIVLDEAENLFRAGVSRAERRTALRSLSFYASGWLERSVVVLAVTPDTLAVLRSEAKALLDQIDGQATHLPEEDVAMLRRRLRTKPLAVTRMGRPELEELADRAYQIGCKARGIRRERSREELLGELAQGARTPREVVQRVAQHVEARAWTER
;
A
#
# COMPACT_ATOMS: atom_id res chain seq x y z
N MET A 1 -13.85 -40.72 3.30
CA MET A 1 -14.97 -40.04 3.99
C MET A 1 -14.40 -39.48 5.27
N ALA A 2 -14.28 -38.16 5.36
CA ALA A 2 -13.74 -37.49 6.55
C ALA A 2 -14.66 -37.70 7.75
N ASP A 3 -14.08 -37.73 8.95
CA ASP A 3 -14.82 -37.80 10.21
C ASP A 3 -15.44 -36.41 10.49
N PRO A 4 -16.78 -36.26 10.54
CA PRO A 4 -17.42 -34.97 10.78
C PRO A 4 -16.98 -34.28 12.07
N SER A 5 -16.51 -35.04 13.06
CA SER A 5 -15.95 -34.50 14.30
C SER A 5 -14.57 -33.86 14.08
N LEU A 6 -13.75 -34.43 13.20
CA LEU A 6 -12.43 -33.93 12.83
C LEU A 6 -12.54 -32.62 12.05
N ASP A 7 -13.43 -32.57 11.06
CA ASP A 7 -13.65 -31.37 10.23
C ASP A 7 -14.14 -30.19 11.09
N ALA A 8 -15.10 -30.45 11.99
CA ALA A 8 -15.57 -29.44 12.92
C ALA A 8 -14.47 -28.95 13.88
N ALA A 9 -13.62 -29.85 14.38
CA ALA A 9 -12.49 -29.48 15.23
C ALA A 9 -11.47 -28.62 14.47
N TRP A 10 -11.09 -29.04 13.26
CA TRP A 10 -10.17 -28.30 12.41
C TRP A 10 -10.68 -26.89 12.09
N ARG A 11 -11.97 -26.77 11.72
CA ARG A 11 -12.63 -25.48 11.47
C ARG A 11 -12.56 -24.55 12.67
N ARG A 12 -12.73 -25.05 13.90
CA ARG A 12 -12.54 -24.23 15.12
C ARG A 12 -11.13 -23.66 15.22
N HIS A 13 -10.10 -24.46 14.92
CA HIS A 13 -8.72 -23.97 14.89
C HIS A 13 -8.50 -22.95 13.77
N VAL A 14 -9.12 -23.14 12.59
CA VAL A 14 -9.08 -22.17 11.49
C VAL A 14 -9.67 -20.82 11.93
N VAL A 15 -10.88 -20.84 12.48
CA VAL A 15 -11.58 -19.62 12.96
C VAL A 15 -10.76 -18.94 14.05
N ALA A 16 -10.23 -19.67 15.03
CA ALA A 16 -9.42 -19.07 16.11
C ALA A 16 -8.11 -18.46 15.61
N ALA A 17 -7.39 -19.15 14.71
CA ALA A 17 -6.17 -18.63 14.11
C ALA A 17 -6.42 -17.32 13.33
N ARG A 18 -7.55 -17.26 12.60
CA ARG A 18 -7.99 -16.02 11.93
C ARG A 18 -8.45 -14.96 12.93
N GLY A 19 -9.11 -15.35 14.01
CA GLY A 19 -9.48 -14.45 15.12
C GLY A 19 -8.25 -13.77 15.73
N GLN A 20 -7.17 -14.52 15.98
CA GLN A 20 -5.90 -13.94 16.44
C GLN A 20 -5.28 -13.03 15.37
N SER A 21 -5.35 -13.41 14.10
CA SER A 21 -4.84 -12.57 12.99
C SER A 21 -5.56 -11.22 12.94
N LEU A 22 -6.86 -11.21 13.21
CA LEU A 22 -7.72 -10.02 13.24
C LEU A 22 -7.41 -9.13 14.46
N GLU A 23 -7.23 -9.72 15.65
CA GLU A 23 -6.80 -8.98 16.85
C GLU A 23 -5.43 -8.34 16.67
N ASP A 24 -4.49 -9.07 16.09
CA ASP A 24 -3.15 -8.56 15.81
C ASP A 24 -3.19 -7.42 14.79
N ALA A 25 -3.98 -7.55 13.71
CA ALA A 25 -4.17 -6.46 12.73
C ALA A 25 -4.79 -5.20 13.37
N ALA A 26 -5.70 -5.36 14.34
CA ALA A 26 -6.22 -4.24 15.10
C ALA A 26 -5.19 -3.61 16.03
N ALA A 27 -4.37 -4.40 16.72
CA ALA A 27 -3.32 -3.92 17.61
C ALA A 27 -2.21 -3.18 16.86
N THR A 28 -1.92 -3.58 15.62
CA THR A 28 -0.87 -2.97 14.79
C THR A 28 -1.37 -1.89 13.84
N GLU A 29 -2.67 -1.66 13.77
CA GLU A 29 -3.32 -0.74 12.82
C GLU A 29 -3.04 -1.09 11.35
N THR A 30 -2.82 -2.38 11.06
CA THR A 30 -2.47 -2.84 9.72
C THR A 30 -3.59 -3.64 9.08
N ALA A 31 -3.40 -3.99 7.82
CA ALA A 31 -4.23 -4.95 7.11
C ALA A 31 -3.50 -6.29 6.88
N SER A 32 -4.27 -7.32 6.58
CA SER A 32 -3.79 -8.63 6.18
C SER A 32 -4.59 -9.15 4.99
N VAL A 33 -3.93 -9.96 4.15
CA VAL A 33 -4.57 -10.70 3.07
C VAL A 33 -4.18 -12.17 3.22
N ALA A 34 -5.16 -13.06 3.27
CA ALA A 34 -4.93 -14.49 3.37
C ALA A 34 -5.85 -15.26 2.40
N VAL A 35 -5.41 -16.46 2.04
CA VAL A 35 -6.12 -17.38 1.15
C VAL A 35 -6.52 -18.61 1.96
N LEU A 36 -7.82 -18.89 1.99
CA LEU A 36 -8.40 -20.09 2.59
C LEU A 36 -8.82 -21.05 1.47
N LEU A 37 -8.26 -22.26 1.47
CA LEU A 37 -8.50 -23.27 0.45
C LEU A 37 -9.24 -24.47 1.04
N GLY A 38 -10.32 -24.89 0.39
CA GLY A 38 -11.07 -26.09 0.76
C GLY A 38 -11.58 -26.83 -0.47
N SER A 39 -11.84 -28.13 -0.32
CA SER A 39 -12.52 -28.97 -1.31
C SER A 39 -13.94 -28.47 -1.56
N GLU A 40 -14.65 -28.11 -0.49
CA GLU A 40 -15.93 -27.40 -0.52
C GLU A 40 -15.88 -26.18 0.42
N VAL A 41 -16.31 -25.03 -0.07
CA VAL A 41 -16.49 -23.82 0.74
C VAL A 41 -17.98 -23.67 1.00
N ASP A 42 -18.41 -24.03 2.21
CA ASP A 42 -19.81 -23.89 2.61
C ASP A 42 -20.10 -22.54 3.28
N ASP A 43 -21.37 -22.15 3.26
CA ASP A 43 -21.85 -20.90 3.86
C ASP A 43 -21.74 -20.91 5.40
N ALA A 44 -21.63 -22.10 6.02
CA ALA A 44 -21.53 -22.24 7.47
C ALA A 44 -20.18 -21.72 7.99
N LEU A 45 -19.06 -22.10 7.36
CA LEU A 45 -17.75 -21.55 7.70
C LEU A 45 -17.69 -20.03 7.51
N LEU A 46 -18.26 -19.52 6.41
CA LEU A 46 -18.29 -18.07 6.16
C LEU A 46 -19.06 -17.35 7.26
N ALA A 47 -20.21 -17.90 7.68
CA ALA A 47 -21.00 -17.37 8.78
C ALA A 47 -20.25 -17.44 10.12
N GLU A 48 -19.47 -18.50 10.39
CA GLU A 48 -18.63 -18.61 11.59
C GLU A 48 -17.52 -17.55 11.61
N LEU A 49 -16.83 -17.33 10.49
CA LEU A 49 -15.81 -16.28 10.35
C LEU A 49 -16.39 -14.87 10.50
N GLU A 50 -17.60 -14.63 9.97
CA GLU A 50 -18.32 -13.37 10.17
C GLU A 50 -18.72 -13.18 11.64
N ALA A 51 -19.29 -14.21 12.27
CA ALA A 51 -19.75 -14.16 13.65
C ALA A 51 -18.59 -13.96 14.64
N ASP A 52 -17.44 -14.61 14.43
CA ASP A 52 -16.23 -14.40 15.22
C ASP A 52 -15.77 -12.92 15.12
N ALA A 53 -15.66 -12.37 13.91
CA ALA A 53 -15.25 -10.98 13.72
C ALA A 53 -16.24 -9.98 14.36
N GLN A 54 -17.55 -10.21 14.19
CA GLN A 54 -18.59 -9.36 14.78
C GLN A 54 -18.59 -9.43 16.31
N SER A 55 -18.37 -10.62 16.89
CA SER A 55 -18.25 -10.78 18.36
C SER A 55 -17.09 -9.98 18.95
N ARG A 56 -16.08 -9.66 18.13
CA ARG A 56 -14.92 -8.85 18.46
C ARG A 56 -15.07 -7.37 18.12
N GLY A 57 -16.25 -6.95 17.66
CA GLY A 57 -16.55 -5.55 17.32
C GLY A 57 -16.13 -5.10 15.91
N PHE A 58 -15.83 -6.02 15.00
CA PHE A 58 -15.46 -5.69 13.62
C PHE A 58 -16.70 -5.65 12.70
N ALA A 59 -16.69 -4.74 11.73
CA ALA A 59 -17.62 -4.79 10.62
C ALA A 59 -17.20 -5.90 9.65
N THR A 60 -18.16 -6.54 8.97
CA THR A 60 -17.88 -7.61 8.01
C THR A 60 -18.57 -7.38 6.69
N ALA A 61 -18.01 -7.88 5.60
CA ALA A 61 -18.69 -7.98 4.31
C ALA A 61 -18.24 -9.24 3.57
N THR A 62 -19.17 -9.90 2.90
CA THR A 62 -18.88 -11.06 2.04
C THR A 62 -19.28 -10.72 0.61
N VAL A 63 -18.34 -10.88 -0.33
CA VAL A 63 -18.52 -10.56 -1.76
C VAL A 63 -18.06 -11.75 -2.60
N SER A 64 -18.83 -12.11 -3.63
CA SER A 64 -18.43 -13.14 -4.59
C SER A 64 -17.48 -12.57 -5.66
N LEU A 65 -16.31 -13.18 -5.82
CA LEU A 65 -15.37 -12.86 -6.89
C LEU A 65 -15.82 -13.36 -8.27
N ALA A 66 -16.82 -14.25 -8.31
CA ALA A 66 -17.47 -14.65 -9.55
C ALA A 66 -18.38 -13.55 -10.11
N GLU A 67 -18.98 -12.74 -9.23
CA GLU A 67 -19.86 -11.62 -9.59
C GLU A 67 -19.08 -10.30 -9.69
N HIS A 68 -18.26 -10.00 -8.68
CA HIS A 68 -17.54 -8.74 -8.53
C HIS A 68 -16.03 -8.97 -8.46
N SER A 69 -15.36 -8.93 -9.60
CA SER A 69 -13.96 -9.35 -9.72
C SER A 69 -12.95 -8.22 -9.46
N LEU A 70 -11.76 -8.56 -8.93
CA LEU A 70 -10.67 -7.62 -8.60
C LEU A 70 -10.19 -6.74 -9.78
N HIS A 71 -10.41 -7.14 -11.03
CA HIS A 71 -10.09 -6.28 -12.18
C HIS A 71 -11.02 -5.06 -12.33
N ARG A 72 -12.14 -5.06 -11.60
CA ARG A 72 -13.09 -3.94 -11.41
C ARG A 72 -13.22 -3.65 -9.91
N LEU A 73 -12.13 -3.18 -9.31
CA LEU A 73 -12.07 -2.92 -7.87
C LEU A 73 -13.14 -1.93 -7.37
N ASP A 74 -13.57 -1.00 -8.23
CA ASP A 74 -14.69 -0.10 -8.00
C ASP A 74 -16.00 -0.83 -7.74
N ASP A 75 -16.31 -1.82 -8.56
CA ASP A 75 -17.51 -2.65 -8.45
C ASP A 75 -17.46 -3.55 -7.20
N LEU A 76 -16.31 -4.16 -6.93
CA LEU A 76 -16.10 -4.94 -5.70
C LEU A 76 -16.26 -4.09 -4.44
N LEU A 77 -15.72 -2.88 -4.42
CA LEU A 77 -15.87 -1.97 -3.28
C LEU A 77 -17.33 -1.52 -3.10
N SER A 78 -18.05 -1.30 -4.21
CA SER A 78 -19.50 -1.03 -4.20
C SER A 78 -20.27 -2.18 -3.54
N ALA A 79 -20.02 -3.41 -3.98
CA ALA A 79 -20.63 -4.61 -3.41
C ALA A 79 -20.29 -4.78 -1.92
N ALA A 80 -19.03 -4.54 -1.53
CA ALA A 80 -18.61 -4.61 -0.13
C ALA A 80 -19.32 -3.57 0.74
N ALA A 81 -19.43 -2.32 0.28
CA ALA A 81 -20.09 -1.24 1.02
C ALA A 81 -21.61 -1.46 1.15
N ALA A 82 -22.24 -2.02 0.13
CA ALA A 82 -23.65 -2.43 0.16
C ALA A 82 -23.88 -3.63 1.09
N GLY A 83 -22.95 -4.59 1.11
CA GLY A 83 -23.02 -5.82 1.89
C GLY A 83 -22.51 -5.73 3.34
N LEU A 84 -22.19 -4.54 3.85
CA LEU A 84 -21.68 -4.38 5.23
C LEU A 84 -22.67 -4.91 6.27
N ARG A 85 -22.17 -5.77 7.16
CA ARG A 85 -22.86 -6.31 8.33
C ARG A 85 -22.20 -5.78 9.60
N LEU A 86 -23.05 -5.41 10.56
CA LEU A 86 -22.67 -4.65 11.76
C LEU A 86 -23.09 -5.45 13.00
N TYR A 87 -22.25 -5.45 14.03
CA TYR A 87 -22.45 -6.30 15.21
C TYR A 87 -23.46 -5.74 16.22
N ASP A 88 -23.58 -4.42 16.34
CA ASP A 88 -24.53 -3.74 17.25
C ASP A 88 -25.98 -3.76 16.71
N VAL A 89 -26.13 -3.98 15.41
CA VAL A 89 -27.42 -3.99 14.72
C VAL A 89 -28.04 -5.40 14.73
N ARG A 90 -27.93 -6.13 15.86
CA ARG A 90 -28.56 -7.45 15.99
C ARG A 90 -30.08 -7.33 15.88
N GLY A 91 -30.62 -7.73 14.73
CA GLY A 91 -32.06 -7.84 14.49
C GLY A 91 -32.68 -6.72 13.64
N SER A 92 -31.93 -5.70 13.22
CA SER A 92 -32.43 -4.80 12.17
C SER A 92 -32.19 -5.42 10.79
N ARG A 93 -33.21 -5.33 9.91
CA ARG A 93 -33.09 -5.76 8.50
C ARG A 93 -32.16 -4.84 7.68
N LYS A 94 -31.75 -3.70 8.23
CA LYS A 94 -30.89 -2.73 7.56
C LYS A 94 -29.42 -3.15 7.66
N HIS A 95 -28.77 -3.17 6.52
CA HIS A 95 -27.35 -3.49 6.31
C HIS A 95 -26.76 -2.47 5.34
N GLY A 96 -25.43 -2.50 5.16
CA GLY A 96 -24.72 -1.58 4.28
C GLY A 96 -24.28 -0.28 4.97
N LEU A 97 -23.50 0.53 4.24
CA LEU A 97 -22.93 1.76 4.76
C LEU A 97 -23.97 2.75 5.32
N LEU A 98 -25.12 2.87 4.66
CA LEU A 98 -26.20 3.75 5.14
C LEU A 98 -26.71 3.32 6.52
N ALA A 99 -26.84 2.02 6.76
CA ALA A 99 -27.26 1.51 8.06
C ALA A 99 -26.24 1.82 9.16
N ALA A 100 -24.94 1.80 8.83
CA ALA A 100 -23.88 2.18 9.77
C ALA A 100 -23.95 3.67 10.15
N LEU A 101 -24.18 4.56 9.17
CA LEU A 101 -24.35 5.99 9.41
C LEU A 101 -25.62 6.30 10.21
N GLU A 102 -26.73 5.61 9.90
CA GLU A 102 -27.97 5.75 10.67
C GLU A 102 -27.81 5.27 12.12
N ALA A 103 -27.05 4.19 12.35
CA ALA A 103 -26.77 3.69 13.70
C ALA A 103 -25.92 4.68 14.50
N PHE A 104 -24.86 5.21 13.89
CA PHE A 104 -24.01 6.24 14.50
C PHE A 104 -24.80 7.50 14.88
N ALA A 105 -25.67 7.97 13.98
CA ALA A 105 -26.53 9.10 14.26
C ALA A 105 -27.54 8.84 15.38
N ALA A 106 -28.09 7.62 15.44
CA ALA A 106 -28.99 7.23 16.52
C ALA A 106 -28.29 7.17 17.88
N GLU A 107 -27.01 6.80 17.91
CA GLU A 107 -26.18 6.76 19.12
C GLU A 107 -25.83 8.17 19.64
N HIS A 108 -25.49 9.10 18.75
CA HIS A 108 -24.98 10.43 19.13
C HIS A 108 -26.01 11.56 19.13
N GLY A 109 -27.21 11.35 18.58
CA GLY A 109 -28.31 12.32 18.66
C GLY A 109 -27.95 13.70 18.07
N GLU A 110 -28.16 14.76 18.85
CA GLU A 110 -27.88 16.15 18.41
C GLU A 110 -26.38 16.43 18.19
N ASP A 111 -25.49 15.65 18.81
CA ASP A 111 -24.03 15.83 18.70
C ASP A 111 -23.42 15.06 17.51
N THR A 112 -24.25 14.41 16.67
CA THR A 112 -23.81 13.50 15.60
C THR A 112 -22.75 14.11 14.70
N GLU A 113 -22.99 15.30 14.15
CA GLU A 113 -22.04 15.96 13.24
C GLU A 113 -20.72 16.28 13.95
N ALA A 114 -20.78 16.87 15.15
CA ALA A 114 -19.59 17.24 15.90
C ALA A 114 -18.74 16.02 16.30
N ARG A 115 -19.39 14.92 16.71
CA ARG A 115 -18.71 13.65 17.05
C ARG A 115 -18.13 12.97 15.83
N PHE A 116 -18.85 12.98 14.70
CA PHE A 116 -18.32 12.44 13.46
C PHE A 116 -17.05 13.18 13.04
N GLU A 117 -17.04 14.51 13.10
CA GLU A 117 -15.84 15.30 12.79
C GLU A 117 -14.67 14.95 13.72
N GLU A 118 -14.91 14.89 15.03
CA GLU A 118 -13.90 14.51 16.03
C GLU A 118 -13.28 13.15 15.70
N PHE A 119 -14.10 12.14 15.41
CA PHE A 119 -13.63 10.79 15.13
C PHE A 119 -13.03 10.65 13.73
N ALA A 120 -13.56 11.35 12.73
CA ALA A 120 -12.99 11.38 11.39
C ALA A 120 -11.58 11.99 11.40
N ASP A 121 -11.36 13.05 12.18
CA ASP A 121 -10.03 13.64 12.37
C ASP A 121 -9.09 12.70 13.14
N ALA A 122 -9.57 12.07 14.21
CA ALA A 122 -8.77 11.11 14.99
C ALA A 122 -8.28 9.92 14.14
N GLU A 123 -9.11 9.45 13.20
CA GLU A 123 -8.83 8.33 12.31
C GLU A 123 -8.23 8.78 10.96
N ALA A 124 -7.86 10.06 10.82
CA ALA A 124 -7.34 10.71 9.61
C ALA A 124 -8.14 10.35 8.34
N LEU A 125 -9.46 10.34 8.47
CA LEU A 125 -10.40 10.16 7.37
C LEU A 125 -10.49 11.49 6.59
N HIS A 126 -10.13 11.44 5.31
CA HIS A 126 -10.20 12.57 4.39
C HIS A 126 -10.80 12.17 3.04
N GLY A 127 -11.26 13.16 2.27
CA GLY A 127 -11.72 12.97 0.90
C GLY A 127 -13.19 12.58 0.78
N ALA A 128 -13.52 11.87 -0.30
CA ALA A 128 -14.90 11.78 -0.78
C ALA A 128 -15.84 11.00 0.14
N LEU A 129 -15.38 9.94 0.81
CA LEU A 129 -16.21 9.21 1.78
C LEU A 129 -16.45 10.00 3.07
N ARG A 130 -15.54 10.91 3.48
CA ARG A 130 -15.81 11.86 4.57
C ARG A 130 -16.94 12.80 4.19
N GLY A 131 -16.81 13.46 3.04
CA GLY A 131 -17.84 14.39 2.54
C GLY A 131 -19.20 13.73 2.35
N LEU A 132 -19.22 12.49 1.82
CA LEU A 132 -20.45 11.72 1.70
C LEU A 132 -21.08 11.42 3.07
N ALA A 133 -20.28 11.01 4.06
CA ALA A 133 -20.76 10.73 5.40
C ALA A 133 -21.28 12.00 6.10
N GLN A 134 -20.55 13.12 6.02
CA GLN A 134 -20.97 14.43 6.54
C GLN A 134 -22.33 14.84 5.96
N GLU A 135 -22.49 14.77 4.63
CA GLU A 135 -23.74 15.13 3.97
C GLU A 135 -24.92 14.26 4.45
N ILE A 136 -24.70 12.96 4.62
CA ILE A 136 -25.74 12.03 5.08
C ILE A 136 -26.09 12.26 6.55
N LEU A 137 -25.08 12.52 7.39
CA LEU A 137 -25.25 12.74 8.84
C LEU A 137 -25.85 14.12 9.15
N GLY A 138 -25.57 15.14 8.33
CA GLY A 138 -26.20 16.46 8.48
C GLY A 138 -27.62 16.53 7.92
N HIS A 139 -27.99 15.61 7.02
CA HIS A 139 -29.32 15.54 6.41
C HIS A 139 -29.94 14.15 6.60
N LEU A 140 -30.09 13.73 7.86
CA LEU A 140 -30.56 12.39 8.22
C LEU A 140 -31.94 12.08 7.62
N GLY A 141 -32.00 11.02 6.81
CA GLY A 141 -33.22 10.28 6.52
C GLY A 141 -33.71 10.28 5.06
N GLY A 142 -34.43 9.20 4.72
CA GLY A 142 -35.26 9.12 3.52
C GLY A 142 -34.59 8.58 2.26
N ARG A 143 -35.35 8.56 1.14
CA ARG A 143 -34.89 8.05 -0.16
C ARG A 143 -33.69 8.82 -0.73
N THR A 144 -33.45 10.05 -0.27
CA THR A 144 -32.37 10.92 -0.76
C THR A 144 -30.99 10.43 -0.32
N ALA A 145 -30.81 10.11 0.96
CA ALA A 145 -29.54 9.56 1.48
C ALA A 145 -29.19 8.23 0.81
N SER A 146 -30.15 7.31 0.69
CA SER A 146 -29.97 6.04 -0.02
C SER A 146 -29.59 6.25 -1.49
N ARG A 147 -30.23 7.17 -2.20
CA ARG A 147 -29.85 7.51 -3.59
C ARG A 147 -28.43 8.08 -3.68
N ARG A 148 -28.03 8.94 -2.75
CA ARG A 148 -26.67 9.50 -2.72
C ARG A 148 -25.62 8.41 -2.50
N VAL A 149 -25.81 7.51 -1.53
CA VAL A 149 -24.89 6.36 -1.33
C VAL A 149 -24.82 5.50 -2.59
N SER A 150 -25.97 5.12 -3.16
CA SER A 150 -26.00 4.33 -4.38
C SER A 150 -25.32 5.03 -5.57
N ALA A 151 -25.57 6.33 -5.76
CA ALA A 151 -24.95 7.14 -6.81
C ALA A 151 -23.42 7.16 -6.66
N PHE A 152 -22.92 7.34 -5.44
CA PHE A 152 -21.48 7.43 -5.18
C PHE A 152 -20.75 6.16 -5.62
N PHE A 153 -21.29 5.01 -5.20
CA PHE A 153 -20.73 3.70 -5.49
C PHE A 153 -21.01 3.23 -6.92
N ALA A 154 -22.04 3.77 -7.58
CA ALA A 154 -22.28 3.60 -9.01
C ALA A 154 -21.34 4.46 -9.89
N GLY A 155 -20.53 5.33 -9.28
CA GLY A 155 -19.64 6.23 -10.00
C GLY A 155 -20.34 7.45 -10.61
N GLU A 156 -21.55 7.76 -10.14
CA GLU A 156 -22.31 8.93 -10.54
C GLU A 156 -21.84 10.17 -9.75
N PRO A 157 -21.68 11.34 -10.41
CA PRO A 157 -21.24 12.55 -9.74
C PRO A 157 -22.25 12.98 -8.67
N ILE A 158 -21.74 13.39 -7.51
CA ILE A 158 -22.57 13.87 -6.40
C ILE A 158 -22.18 15.31 -6.11
N THR A 159 -23.19 16.18 -6.08
CA THR A 159 -23.04 17.55 -5.58
C THR A 159 -23.59 17.62 -4.15
N LEU A 160 -22.78 18.12 -3.24
CA LEU A 160 -23.15 18.35 -1.84
C LEU A 160 -24.03 19.60 -1.69
N GLY A 161 -24.56 19.83 -0.48
CA GLY A 161 -25.42 20.98 -0.20
C GLY A 161 -24.75 22.35 -0.37
N ASP A 162 -23.41 22.41 -0.37
CA ASP A 162 -22.57 23.59 -0.56
C ASP A 162 -22.04 23.76 -2.00
N ASP A 163 -22.65 23.06 -2.97
CA ASP A 163 -22.25 23.00 -4.38
C ASP A 163 -20.89 22.31 -4.64
N THR A 164 -20.25 21.72 -3.63
CA THR A 164 -19.02 20.94 -3.81
C THR A 164 -19.31 19.63 -4.55
N GLU A 165 -18.55 19.36 -5.62
CA GLU A 165 -18.64 18.11 -6.39
C GLU A 165 -17.75 17.03 -5.75
N LEU A 166 -18.36 15.99 -5.20
CA LEU A 166 -17.66 14.80 -4.74
C LEU A 166 -17.26 13.92 -5.92
N ARG A 167 -15.96 13.61 -5.97
CA ARG A 167 -15.44 12.63 -6.92
C ARG A 167 -15.99 11.24 -6.60
N ALA A 168 -16.84 10.74 -7.49
CA ALA A 168 -17.45 9.42 -7.37
C ALA A 168 -16.43 8.28 -7.46
N LEU A 169 -16.87 7.08 -7.06
CA LEU A 169 -16.05 5.88 -7.13
C LEU A 169 -15.78 5.49 -8.58
N SER A 170 -14.53 5.11 -8.87
CA SER A 170 -14.09 4.67 -10.19
C SER A 170 -12.92 3.71 -10.03
N SER A 171 -12.56 2.96 -11.08
CA SER A 171 -11.40 2.07 -11.03
C SER A 171 -10.09 2.79 -10.67
N ARG A 172 -10.01 4.11 -10.90
CA ARG A 172 -8.85 4.95 -10.51
C ARG A 172 -8.86 5.35 -9.04
N THR A 173 -10.04 5.52 -8.44
CA THR A 173 -10.21 5.96 -7.05
C THR A 173 -10.46 4.80 -6.08
N ALA A 174 -10.71 3.59 -6.57
CA ALA A 174 -11.14 2.45 -5.77
C ALA A 174 -10.17 2.03 -4.66
N LYS A 175 -8.86 2.03 -4.91
CA LYS A 175 -7.86 1.74 -3.87
C LYS A 175 -7.93 2.74 -2.71
N ASN A 176 -7.99 4.03 -3.04
CA ASN A 176 -8.16 5.09 -2.04
C ASN A 176 -9.54 4.98 -1.35
N GLY A 177 -10.57 4.60 -2.09
CA GLY A 177 -11.90 4.30 -1.55
C GLY A 177 -11.89 3.17 -0.52
N MET A 178 -11.11 2.10 -0.75
CA MET A 178 -10.93 1.03 0.24
C MET A 178 -10.27 1.56 1.52
N ASN A 179 -9.22 2.36 1.40
CA ASN A 179 -8.55 2.96 2.57
C ASN A 179 -9.52 3.85 3.35
N GLN A 180 -10.25 4.73 2.65
CA GLN A 180 -11.25 5.60 3.25
C GLN A 180 -12.40 4.81 3.88
N LEU A 181 -12.84 3.70 3.30
CA LEU A 181 -13.89 2.86 3.89
C LEU A 181 -13.44 2.29 5.25
N THR A 182 -12.20 1.80 5.34
CA THR A 182 -11.68 1.27 6.61
C THR A 182 -11.55 2.34 7.68
N ARG A 183 -11.18 3.58 7.29
CA ARG A 183 -11.16 4.76 8.16
C ARG A 183 -12.55 5.21 8.59
N LEU A 184 -13.51 5.18 7.68
CA LEU A 184 -14.89 5.52 7.96
C LEU A 184 -15.50 4.55 8.97
N LEU A 185 -15.30 3.24 8.81
CA LEU A 185 -15.76 2.25 9.79
C LEU A 185 -15.16 2.50 11.18
N ARG A 186 -13.90 2.93 11.25
CA ARG A 186 -13.26 3.31 12.51
C ARG A 186 -13.86 4.57 13.12
N ALA A 187 -14.09 5.60 12.32
CA ALA A 187 -14.76 6.82 12.75
C ALA A 187 -16.21 6.57 13.22
N LEU A 188 -16.86 5.53 12.70
CA LEU A 188 -18.19 5.07 13.11
C LEU A 188 -18.18 4.12 14.33
N GLY A 189 -17.03 3.95 15.00
CA GLY A 189 -16.92 3.19 16.26
C GLY A 189 -16.61 1.70 16.13
N TYR A 190 -16.44 1.15 14.92
CA TYR A 190 -16.09 -0.26 14.73
C TYR A 190 -14.61 -0.51 15.01
N ARG A 191 -14.23 -1.70 15.52
CA ARG A 191 -12.81 -2.04 15.81
C ARG A 191 -11.94 -2.22 14.56
N GLY A 192 -12.55 -2.54 13.43
CA GLY A 192 -11.89 -2.78 12.15
C GLY A 192 -12.84 -3.41 11.13
N PHE A 193 -12.29 -4.03 10.09
CA PHE A 193 -13.05 -4.60 8.97
C PHE A 193 -12.56 -5.99 8.55
N ARG A 194 -13.46 -6.97 8.38
CA ARG A 194 -13.16 -8.24 7.70
C ARG A 194 -13.93 -8.33 6.36
N LEU A 195 -13.18 -8.42 5.27
CA LEU A 195 -13.72 -8.62 3.93
C LEU A 195 -13.48 -10.07 3.48
N ILE A 196 -14.55 -10.82 3.27
CA ILE A 196 -14.50 -12.18 2.74
C ILE A 196 -14.80 -12.13 1.25
N LEU A 197 -13.85 -12.57 0.44
CA LEU A 197 -13.94 -12.69 -1.01
C LEU A 197 -14.11 -14.18 -1.36
N ARG A 198 -15.37 -14.62 -1.50
CA ARG A 198 -15.70 -16.02 -1.83
C ARG A 198 -15.55 -16.30 -3.32
N ASP A 199 -15.57 -17.58 -3.68
CA ASP A 199 -15.47 -18.09 -5.05
C ASP A 199 -14.16 -17.65 -5.74
N ALA A 200 -13.08 -17.59 -4.97
CA ALA A 200 -11.82 -16.99 -5.41
C ALA A 200 -11.21 -17.67 -6.65
N GLU A 201 -11.50 -18.95 -6.90
CA GLU A 201 -11.10 -19.66 -8.12
C GLU A 201 -11.64 -19.05 -9.42
N ALA A 202 -12.68 -18.20 -9.34
CA ALA A 202 -13.18 -17.44 -10.48
C ALA A 202 -12.09 -16.56 -11.12
N LEU A 203 -11.12 -16.08 -10.32
CA LEU A 203 -9.99 -15.30 -10.82
C LEU A 203 -9.15 -16.07 -11.86
N ALA A 204 -9.00 -17.38 -11.67
CA ALA A 204 -8.25 -18.22 -12.61
C ALA A 204 -8.98 -18.38 -13.96
N GLY A 205 -10.30 -18.19 -13.97
CA GLY A 205 -11.14 -18.26 -15.19
C GLY A 205 -11.16 -16.97 -16.02
N LEU A 206 -10.60 -15.87 -15.52
CA LEU A 206 -10.56 -14.59 -16.24
C LEU A 206 -9.78 -14.67 -17.56
N THR A 207 -10.06 -13.74 -18.47
CA THR A 207 -9.18 -13.55 -19.64
C THR A 207 -7.78 -13.15 -19.19
N ARG A 208 -6.75 -13.39 -20.03
CA ARG A 208 -5.36 -13.07 -19.67
C ARG A 208 -5.18 -11.62 -19.21
N VAL A 209 -5.76 -10.67 -19.94
CA VAL A 209 -5.64 -9.24 -19.62
C VAL A 209 -6.32 -8.89 -18.30
N GLN A 210 -7.56 -9.34 -18.09
CA GLN A 210 -8.29 -9.10 -16.84
C GLN A 210 -7.57 -9.74 -15.65
N ARG A 211 -7.02 -10.94 -15.84
CA ARG A 211 -6.26 -11.66 -14.82
C ARG A 211 -4.97 -10.95 -14.44
N GLU A 212 -4.23 -10.43 -15.41
CA GLU A 212 -3.03 -9.63 -15.16
C GLU A 212 -3.38 -8.40 -14.29
N ILE A 213 -4.49 -7.71 -14.58
CA ILE A 213 -4.99 -6.58 -13.75
C ILE A 213 -5.38 -7.06 -12.35
N ALA A 214 -6.22 -8.10 -12.24
CA ALA A 214 -6.71 -8.62 -10.96
C ALA A 214 -5.57 -9.08 -10.03
N TYR A 215 -4.58 -9.80 -10.57
CA TYR A 215 -3.42 -10.26 -9.80
C TYR A 215 -2.45 -9.13 -9.47
N THR A 216 -2.36 -8.10 -10.32
CA THR A 216 -1.63 -6.87 -9.96
C THR A 216 -2.30 -6.19 -8.78
N VAL A 217 -3.63 -6.00 -8.80
CA VAL A 217 -4.40 -5.43 -7.68
C VAL A 217 -4.20 -6.25 -6.42
N LEU A 218 -4.31 -7.58 -6.49
CA LEU A 218 -4.11 -8.44 -5.34
C LEU A 218 -2.69 -8.34 -4.76
N ARG A 219 -1.67 -8.30 -5.62
CA ARG A 219 -0.27 -8.07 -5.20
C ARG A 219 -0.14 -6.74 -4.47
N GLU A 220 -0.73 -5.68 -5.02
CA GLU A 220 -0.69 -4.34 -4.42
C GLU A 220 -1.44 -4.28 -3.09
N LEU A 221 -2.57 -4.98 -2.95
CA LEU A 221 -3.28 -5.07 -1.67
C LEU A 221 -2.44 -5.76 -0.60
N ILE A 222 -1.66 -6.79 -0.96
CA ILE A 222 -0.73 -7.46 -0.05
C ILE A 222 0.45 -6.56 0.31
N ASP A 223 1.07 -5.93 -0.69
CA ASP A 223 2.28 -5.11 -0.49
C ASP A 223 1.95 -3.81 0.30
N ASN A 224 0.74 -3.24 0.11
CA ASN A 224 0.27 -2.02 0.78
C ASN A 224 -0.57 -2.27 2.04
N ALA A 225 -0.63 -3.50 2.54
CA ALA A 225 -1.44 -3.85 3.71
C ALA A 225 -0.97 -3.16 5.01
N ASP A 226 0.31 -2.79 5.13
CA ASP A 226 0.87 -2.24 6.39
C ASP A 226 1.53 -0.85 6.23
N GLY A 227 1.28 -0.14 5.13
CA GLY A 227 1.74 1.24 5.00
C GLY A 227 0.88 2.16 5.86
N HIS A 228 1.42 3.27 6.39
CA HIS A 228 0.68 4.33 7.11
C HIS A 228 -0.52 4.93 6.32
N ARG A 229 -0.66 4.52 5.05
CA ARG A 229 -1.68 4.96 4.08
C ARG A 229 -2.47 3.84 3.42
N GLY A 230 -2.24 2.60 3.84
CA GLY A 230 -3.03 1.45 3.40
C GLY A 230 -4.38 1.41 4.11
N MET A 231 -5.04 0.27 3.94
CA MET A 231 -6.14 -0.11 4.82
C MET A 231 -5.61 -0.28 6.24
N MET A 232 -6.43 0.06 7.23
CA MET A 232 -6.07 -0.11 8.62
C MET A 232 -7.04 -1.06 9.31
N ARG A 233 -6.51 -1.86 10.25
CA ARG A 233 -7.28 -2.79 11.09
C ARG A 233 -8.20 -3.70 10.24
N THR A 234 -7.67 -4.22 9.14
CA THR A 234 -8.45 -4.93 8.11
C THR A 234 -7.93 -6.34 7.83
N GLU A 235 -8.82 -7.32 7.66
CA GLU A 235 -8.44 -8.63 7.10
C GLU A 235 -9.23 -8.92 5.82
N ILE A 236 -8.53 -9.26 4.75
CA ILE A 236 -9.12 -9.75 3.50
C ILE A 236 -8.87 -11.25 3.39
N LEU A 237 -9.94 -12.03 3.29
CA LEU A 237 -9.89 -13.48 3.12
C LEU A 237 -10.34 -13.85 1.71
N LEU A 238 -9.43 -14.37 0.88
CA LEU A 238 -9.80 -15.01 -0.38
C LEU A 238 -10.17 -16.46 -0.07
N VAL A 239 -11.45 -16.80 -0.20
CA VAL A 239 -11.96 -18.13 0.11
C VAL A 239 -12.35 -18.82 -1.19
N GLY A 240 -11.80 -20.01 -1.44
CA GLY A 240 -12.10 -20.74 -2.66
C GLY A 240 -11.49 -22.14 -2.67
N THR A 241 -11.45 -22.72 -3.85
CA THR A 241 -10.92 -24.08 -4.05
C THR A 241 -9.44 -24.07 -4.46
N PRO A 242 -8.72 -25.22 -4.36
CA PRO A 242 -7.34 -25.34 -4.86
C PRO A 242 -7.15 -24.96 -6.33
N ALA A 243 -8.23 -24.89 -7.12
CA ALA A 243 -8.21 -24.39 -8.48
C ALA A 243 -7.68 -22.95 -8.59
N LEU A 244 -7.85 -22.11 -7.55
CA LEU A 244 -7.24 -20.78 -7.48
C LEU A 244 -5.72 -20.84 -7.65
N VAL A 245 -5.07 -21.87 -7.09
CA VAL A 245 -3.61 -22.03 -7.13
C VAL A 245 -3.16 -22.87 -8.32
N ASN A 246 -3.81 -24.02 -8.53
CA ASN A 246 -3.30 -25.11 -9.36
C ASN A 246 -3.82 -25.09 -10.81
N ARG A 247 -4.93 -24.38 -11.10
CA ARG A 247 -5.48 -24.30 -12.46
C ARG A 247 -4.51 -23.54 -13.38
N VAL A 248 -4.59 -23.82 -14.69
CA VAL A 248 -3.96 -22.97 -15.70
C VAL A 248 -4.50 -21.54 -15.56
N GLY A 249 -3.61 -20.57 -15.32
CA GLY A 249 -4.01 -19.20 -14.99
C GLY A 249 -4.30 -18.97 -13.49
N GLY A 250 -4.05 -19.93 -12.61
CA GLY A 250 -4.08 -19.72 -11.16
C GLY A 250 -2.97 -18.80 -10.66
N LEU A 251 -2.86 -18.62 -9.34
CA LEU A 251 -1.89 -17.71 -8.70
C LEU A 251 -0.44 -17.96 -9.14
N ARG A 252 -0.08 -19.23 -9.41
CA ARG A 252 1.25 -19.62 -9.90
C ARG A 252 1.62 -19.00 -11.26
N SER A 253 0.63 -18.62 -12.07
CA SER A 253 0.86 -17.99 -13.37
C SER A 253 1.39 -16.55 -13.27
N HIS A 254 1.39 -15.96 -12.08
CA HIS A 254 1.87 -14.60 -11.84
C HIS A 254 3.02 -14.62 -10.80
N PRO A 255 4.29 -14.77 -11.24
CA PRO A 255 5.42 -15.02 -10.34
C PRO A 255 5.58 -14.01 -9.21
N ALA A 256 5.36 -12.72 -9.49
CA ALA A 256 5.47 -11.69 -8.46
C ALA A 256 4.45 -11.90 -7.32
N LEU A 257 3.18 -12.14 -7.64
CA LEU A 257 2.12 -12.44 -6.68
C LEU A 257 2.34 -13.79 -5.99
N ALA A 258 2.70 -14.83 -6.75
CA ALA A 258 2.99 -16.16 -6.22
C ALA A 258 4.09 -16.10 -5.14
N SER A 259 5.14 -15.29 -5.35
CA SER A 259 6.19 -15.10 -4.34
C SER A 259 5.71 -14.43 -3.03
N ARG A 260 4.58 -13.72 -3.05
CA ARG A 260 3.98 -13.10 -1.85
C ARG A 260 3.04 -14.08 -1.14
N LEU A 261 2.18 -14.74 -1.90
CA LEU A 261 1.12 -15.60 -1.34
C LEU A 261 1.61 -17.01 -1.04
N LEU A 262 2.31 -17.63 -1.99
CA LEU A 262 2.67 -19.03 -1.94
C LEU A 262 4.09 -19.23 -1.36
N GLY A 263 4.96 -18.22 -1.47
CA GLY A 263 6.38 -18.36 -1.12
C GLY A 263 7.02 -19.52 -1.89
N ASP A 264 7.88 -20.29 -1.22
CA ASP A 264 8.40 -21.58 -1.72
C ASP A 264 7.47 -22.77 -1.42
N ALA A 265 6.31 -22.53 -0.79
CA ALA A 265 5.41 -23.61 -0.42
C ALA A 265 4.97 -24.36 -1.67
N ARG A 266 5.32 -25.65 -1.71
CA ARG A 266 4.61 -26.60 -2.55
C ARG A 266 3.22 -26.73 -1.94
N VAL A 267 2.30 -25.86 -2.33
CA VAL A 267 0.85 -26.01 -2.03
C VAL A 267 0.32 -27.38 -2.49
N GLU A 268 1.11 -28.13 -3.26
CA GLU A 268 0.87 -29.50 -3.69
C GLU A 268 1.09 -30.56 -2.58
N ALA A 269 1.65 -30.22 -1.42
CA ALA A 269 1.82 -31.17 -0.31
C ALA A 269 0.90 -30.80 0.85
N GLU A 270 -0.30 -31.37 0.87
CA GLU A 270 -1.21 -31.38 2.02
C GLU A 270 -0.48 -31.89 3.31
N ALA A 271 0.53 -32.75 3.15
CA ALA A 271 1.20 -33.43 4.26
C ALA A 271 2.20 -32.60 5.13
N ASP A 272 2.52 -31.35 4.78
CA ASP A 272 3.57 -30.56 5.47
C ASP A 272 3.03 -29.38 6.32
N ILE A 273 1.74 -29.42 6.67
CA ILE A 273 1.05 -28.28 7.29
C ILE A 273 0.57 -28.70 8.67
N GLY A 274 1.26 -28.23 9.71
CA GLY A 274 0.80 -28.38 11.09
C GLY A 274 -0.54 -27.67 11.35
N LEU A 275 -0.95 -27.60 12.62
CA LEU A 275 -2.21 -26.96 13.02
C LEU A 275 -2.43 -25.58 12.38
N PRO A 276 -3.68 -25.17 12.12
CA PRO A 276 -4.01 -23.83 11.66
C PRO A 276 -3.33 -22.75 12.52
N GLN A 277 -2.57 -21.87 11.87
CA GLN A 277 -1.73 -20.85 12.51
C GLN A 277 -2.17 -19.44 12.11
N PRO A 278 -2.09 -18.45 13.03
CA PRO A 278 -2.28 -17.05 12.69
C PRO A 278 -1.31 -16.60 11.60
N HIS A 279 -1.71 -15.59 10.82
CA HIS A 279 -0.88 -14.93 9.79
C HIS A 279 -0.35 -15.82 8.66
N ARG A 280 -0.70 -17.11 8.62
CA ARG A 280 -0.50 -17.95 7.43
C ARG A 280 -1.22 -17.32 6.24
N THR A 281 -0.46 -17.11 5.17
CA THR A 281 -0.95 -16.50 3.94
C THR A 281 -1.81 -17.46 3.11
N VAL A 282 -1.52 -18.76 3.17
CA VAL A 282 -2.36 -19.83 2.61
C VAL A 282 -2.65 -20.81 3.73
N GLN A 283 -3.92 -21.15 3.91
CA GLN A 283 -4.36 -22.05 4.97
C GLN A 283 -5.49 -22.94 4.45
N TRP A 284 -5.45 -24.22 4.81
CA TRP A 284 -6.50 -25.17 4.43
C TRP A 284 -7.67 -25.12 5.40
N ILE A 285 -8.87 -25.16 4.83
CA ILE A 285 -10.15 -25.20 5.52
C ILE A 285 -10.48 -26.63 5.94
N ASP A 286 -10.05 -27.60 5.14
CA ASP A 286 -10.20 -29.03 5.42
C ASP A 286 -8.93 -29.54 6.12
N PRO A 287 -9.05 -30.52 7.03
CA PRO A 287 -7.89 -31.16 7.63
C PRO A 287 -7.09 -31.87 6.52
N PRO A 288 -5.77 -31.63 6.43
CA PRO A 288 -4.93 -32.31 5.45
C PRO A 288 -4.94 -33.84 5.63
N GLU A 289 -4.65 -34.56 4.54
CA GLU A 289 -4.57 -36.02 4.59
C GLU A 289 -3.52 -36.48 5.62
N GLY A 290 -3.92 -37.36 6.54
CA GLY A 290 -3.06 -37.86 7.63
C GLY A 290 -3.15 -37.09 8.95
N THR A 291 -3.96 -36.02 9.03
CA THR A 291 -4.24 -35.32 10.29
C THR A 291 -4.86 -36.28 11.31
N ARG A 292 -4.24 -36.40 12.49
CA ARG A 292 -4.74 -37.27 13.56
C ARG A 292 -5.67 -36.49 14.51
N PRO A 293 -6.79 -37.08 14.97
CA PRO A 293 -7.67 -36.42 15.96
C PRO A 293 -6.92 -35.95 17.21
N GLU A 294 -5.94 -36.72 17.66
CA GLU A 294 -5.05 -36.43 18.80
C GLU A 294 -4.34 -35.07 18.66
N GLU A 295 -4.03 -34.64 17.44
CA GLU A 295 -3.40 -33.35 17.16
C GLU A 295 -4.37 -32.17 17.41
N LEU A 296 -5.68 -32.43 17.40
CA LEU A 296 -6.77 -31.47 17.63
C LEU A 296 -7.44 -31.62 19.01
N GLU A 297 -6.95 -32.51 19.87
CA GLU A 297 -7.48 -32.72 21.22
C GLU A 297 -7.11 -31.58 22.19
N GLY A 298 -6.15 -30.73 21.83
CA GLY A 298 -5.76 -29.56 22.60
C GLY A 298 -6.83 -28.46 22.61
N GLU A 299 -6.86 -27.68 23.69
CA GLU A 299 -7.73 -26.49 23.74
C GLU A 299 -7.29 -25.48 22.68
N VAL A 300 -8.25 -24.98 21.90
CA VAL A 300 -7.96 -23.97 20.86
C VAL A 300 -7.48 -22.71 21.56
N PRO A 301 -6.26 -22.20 21.28
CA PRO A 301 -5.74 -21.03 21.96
C PRO A 301 -6.70 -19.84 21.79
N PRO A 302 -7.08 -19.15 22.88
CA PRO A 302 -7.93 -17.98 22.75
C PRO A 302 -7.16 -16.89 22.00
N ALA A 303 -7.86 -16.21 21.09
CA ALA A 303 -7.32 -15.04 20.42
C ALA A 303 -7.30 -13.86 21.39
N GLU A 304 -6.11 -13.32 21.64
CA GLU A 304 -5.88 -12.26 22.63
C GLU A 304 -5.16 -11.07 21.99
N PRO A 305 -5.57 -9.83 22.32
CA PRO A 305 -4.88 -8.65 21.84
C PRO A 305 -3.49 -8.56 22.46
N VAL A 306 -2.49 -8.24 21.63
CA VAL A 306 -1.13 -8.00 22.10
C VAL A 306 -1.08 -6.65 22.84
N PRO A 307 -0.40 -6.56 24.00
CA PRO A 307 -0.27 -5.30 24.74
C PRO A 307 0.39 -4.17 23.91
N ASP A 308 -0.05 -2.92 24.13
CA ASP A 308 0.39 -1.74 23.37
C ASP A 308 1.92 -1.57 23.31
N ASN A 309 2.63 -1.89 24.40
CA ASN A 309 4.09 -1.78 24.45
C ASN A 309 4.82 -2.76 23.51
N ARG A 310 4.12 -3.77 22.97
CA ARG A 310 4.62 -4.74 21.99
C ARG A 310 4.07 -4.50 20.59
N ALA A 311 3.09 -3.63 20.39
CA ALA A 311 2.44 -3.38 19.10
C ALA A 311 3.44 -3.02 17.97
N ALA A 312 4.45 -2.19 18.27
CA ALA A 312 5.49 -1.87 17.29
C ALA A 312 6.34 -3.08 16.88
N ALA A 313 6.68 -3.95 17.83
CA ALA A 313 7.43 -5.19 17.55
C ALA A 313 6.55 -6.20 16.78
N LEU A 314 5.26 -6.29 17.14
CA LEU A 314 4.29 -7.11 16.41
C LEU A 314 4.14 -6.64 14.97
N SER A 315 3.93 -5.34 14.74
CA SER A 315 3.83 -4.78 13.38
C SER A 315 5.05 -5.12 12.53
N ALA A 316 6.26 -4.98 13.09
CA ALA A 316 7.48 -5.41 12.42
C ALA A 316 7.47 -6.93 12.15
N HIS A 317 7.14 -7.75 13.14
CA HIS A 317 7.10 -9.21 13.03
C HIS A 317 6.12 -9.71 11.96
N LEU A 318 4.89 -9.17 11.90
CA LEU A 318 3.89 -9.57 10.91
C LEU A 318 4.36 -9.32 9.48
N ARG A 319 5.15 -8.25 9.25
CA ARG A 319 5.79 -8.00 7.96
C ARG A 319 6.84 -9.06 7.65
N LEU A 320 7.65 -9.45 8.64
CA LEU A 320 8.63 -10.54 8.49
C LEU A 320 7.95 -11.87 8.14
N VAL A 321 6.79 -12.20 8.73
CA VAL A 321 6.00 -13.40 8.39
C VAL A 321 5.61 -13.42 6.91
N ARG A 322 5.37 -12.26 6.31
CA ARG A 322 5.07 -12.07 4.87
C ARG A 322 6.32 -11.99 3.99
N GLY A 323 7.50 -12.09 4.59
CA GLY A 323 8.78 -11.88 3.92
C GLY A 323 8.95 -10.43 3.43
N LEU A 324 8.34 -9.48 4.10
CA LEU A 324 8.44 -8.05 3.81
C LEU A 324 9.30 -7.36 4.89
N PRO A 325 10.18 -6.42 4.50
CA PRO A 325 10.88 -5.58 5.47
C PRO A 325 9.89 -4.69 6.24
N PRO A 326 10.13 -4.42 7.55
CA PRO A 326 9.30 -3.55 8.36
C PRO A 326 9.37 -2.09 7.86
N VAL A 327 8.32 -1.31 8.10
CA VAL A 327 8.26 0.12 7.72
C VAL A 327 8.69 1.05 8.86
N ALA A 328 8.56 0.62 10.10
CA ALA A 328 9.02 1.31 11.30
C ALA A 328 10.08 0.44 12.01
N GLY A 329 11.07 1.08 12.65
CA GLY A 329 12.15 0.36 13.34
C GLY A 329 13.02 -0.48 12.40
N LEU A 330 13.18 -0.04 11.14
CA LEU A 330 13.90 -0.77 10.09
C LEU A 330 15.34 -1.13 10.50
N ASP A 331 16.01 -0.24 11.24
CA ASP A 331 17.38 -0.46 11.73
C ASP A 331 17.55 -1.73 12.55
N ALA A 332 16.48 -2.18 13.25
CA ALA A 332 16.53 -3.39 14.06
C ALA A 332 16.74 -4.67 13.22
N ILE A 333 16.36 -4.66 11.94
CA ILE A 333 16.51 -5.80 11.02
C ILE A 333 17.61 -5.57 9.95
N SER A 334 18.05 -4.33 9.74
CA SER A 334 19.04 -3.98 8.71
C SER A 334 20.45 -4.50 9.04
N VAL A 335 21.05 -5.25 8.11
CA VAL A 335 22.42 -5.79 8.23
C VAL A 335 23.30 -5.24 7.10
N GLY A 336 24.52 -4.78 7.43
CA GLY A 336 25.51 -4.34 6.43
C GLY A 336 25.16 -3.04 5.70
N MET A 337 24.62 -2.04 6.41
CA MET A 337 24.20 -0.76 5.81
C MET A 337 25.26 0.34 5.89
N GLU A 338 26.40 0.11 6.53
CA GLU A 338 27.39 1.13 6.87
C GLU A 338 27.95 1.85 5.64
N GLU A 339 28.31 1.10 4.60
CA GLU A 339 28.81 1.68 3.34
C GLU A 339 27.74 2.48 2.61
N LEU A 340 26.50 1.99 2.62
CA LEU A 340 25.36 2.68 2.02
C LEU A 340 25.09 3.98 2.78
N ASP A 341 25.07 3.93 4.11
CA ASP A 341 24.85 5.09 4.97
C ASP A 341 25.89 6.19 4.76
N ALA A 342 27.16 5.81 4.59
CA ALA A 342 28.25 6.75 4.29
C ALA A 342 28.10 7.38 2.89
N GLU A 343 27.67 6.61 1.89
CA GLU A 343 27.36 7.15 0.56
C GLU A 343 26.13 8.07 0.59
N LEU A 344 25.07 7.69 1.30
CA LEU A 344 23.87 8.52 1.41
C LEU A 344 24.16 9.86 2.09
N GLY A 345 24.96 9.87 3.15
CA GLY A 345 25.42 11.11 3.76
C GLY A 345 26.10 12.02 2.73
N ARG A 346 26.98 11.48 1.88
CA ARG A 346 27.61 12.24 0.79
C ARG A 346 26.59 12.75 -0.23
N LEU A 347 25.66 11.91 -0.66
CA LEU A 347 24.65 12.30 -1.65
C LEU A 347 23.72 13.40 -1.12
N PHE A 348 23.29 13.30 0.15
CA PHE A 348 22.45 14.32 0.78
C PHE A 348 23.21 15.64 1.01
N GLU A 349 24.46 15.59 1.47
CA GLU A 349 25.29 16.79 1.63
C GLU A 349 25.48 17.54 0.30
N HIS A 350 25.78 16.82 -0.79
CA HIS A 350 25.91 17.43 -2.11
C HIS A 350 24.58 18.03 -2.59
N ALA A 351 23.45 17.37 -2.33
CA ALA A 351 22.15 17.88 -2.74
C ALA A 351 21.81 19.19 -2.03
N THR A 352 22.10 19.33 -0.73
CA THR A 352 21.84 20.58 0.02
C THR A 352 22.59 21.79 -0.54
N GLN A 353 23.69 21.61 -1.27
CA GLN A 353 24.45 22.68 -1.94
C GLN A 353 23.81 23.13 -3.27
N ASP A 354 22.47 23.22 -3.31
CA ASP A 354 21.65 23.57 -4.49
C ASP A 354 21.91 22.71 -5.75
N SER A 355 22.33 21.46 -5.55
CA SER A 355 22.55 20.52 -6.64
C SER A 355 21.49 19.42 -6.68
N SER A 356 21.17 18.93 -7.87
CA SER A 356 20.42 17.68 -8.02
C SER A 356 21.40 16.52 -8.13
N VAL A 357 21.15 15.45 -7.39
CA VAL A 357 21.96 14.23 -7.42
C VAL A 357 21.16 13.12 -8.10
N PHE A 358 21.84 12.31 -8.93
CA PHE A 358 21.24 11.12 -9.52
C PHE A 358 22.11 9.90 -9.25
N ALA A 359 21.54 8.91 -8.58
CA ALA A 359 22.16 7.64 -8.28
C ALA A 359 21.38 6.49 -8.91
N ILE A 360 22.09 5.40 -9.18
CA ILE A 360 21.48 4.16 -9.70
C ILE A 360 21.66 3.10 -8.63
N LEU A 361 20.58 2.52 -8.14
CA LEU A 361 20.60 1.37 -7.24
C LEU A 361 20.41 0.10 -8.07
N SER A 362 21.43 -0.76 -8.12
CA SER A 362 21.42 -1.95 -8.98
C SER A 362 21.55 -3.22 -8.17
N GLY A 363 20.62 -4.15 -8.34
CA GLY A 363 20.62 -5.43 -7.62
C GLY A 363 19.85 -6.52 -8.34
N ASP A 364 20.31 -7.76 -8.21
CA ASP A 364 19.59 -8.93 -8.73
C ASP A 364 18.20 -9.04 -8.08
N TYR A 365 17.30 -9.75 -8.74
CA TYR A 365 16.03 -10.11 -8.14
C TYR A 365 16.26 -10.89 -6.84
N GLY A 366 15.58 -10.50 -5.76
CA GLY A 366 15.73 -11.13 -4.44
C GLY A 366 16.97 -10.72 -3.64
N ALA A 367 17.87 -9.85 -4.17
CA ALA A 367 19.07 -9.40 -3.45
C ALA A 367 18.79 -8.40 -2.31
N GLY A 368 17.54 -7.99 -2.10
CA GLY A 368 17.17 -7.02 -1.05
C GLY A 368 17.06 -5.57 -1.51
N LYS A 369 16.87 -5.31 -2.82
CA LYS A 369 16.64 -3.95 -3.37
C LYS A 369 15.56 -3.18 -2.59
N THR A 370 14.40 -3.82 -2.35
CA THR A 370 13.28 -3.20 -1.63
C THR A 370 13.65 -2.79 -0.21
N HIS A 371 14.40 -3.62 0.51
CA HIS A 371 14.85 -3.27 1.87
C HIS A 371 15.80 -2.06 1.84
N ARG A 372 16.73 -1.99 0.88
CA ARG A 372 17.61 -0.83 0.71
C ARG A 372 16.87 0.44 0.29
N ILE A 373 15.82 0.32 -0.53
CA ILE A 373 14.94 1.45 -0.85
C ILE A 373 14.24 1.96 0.42
N LEU A 374 13.66 1.08 1.24
CA LEU A 374 13.03 1.52 2.49
C LEU A 374 14.05 2.13 3.47
N HIS A 375 15.29 1.63 3.47
CA HIS A 375 16.39 2.20 4.27
C HIS A 375 16.71 3.62 3.83
N LEU A 376 16.84 3.82 2.52
CA LEU A 376 17.03 5.11 1.87
C LEU A 376 15.89 6.10 2.19
N GLU A 377 14.64 5.65 2.12
CA GLU A 377 13.46 6.44 2.49
C GLU A 377 13.48 6.81 3.98
N SER A 378 13.80 5.87 4.87
CA SER A 378 13.90 6.11 6.31
C SER A 378 14.97 7.13 6.65
N ARG A 379 16.15 7.02 6.01
CA ARG A 379 17.26 7.96 6.16
C ARG A 379 16.90 9.37 5.65
N ALA A 380 16.25 9.47 4.50
CA ALA A 380 15.79 10.75 3.96
C ALA A 380 14.81 11.45 4.92
N LEU A 381 13.81 10.72 5.43
CA LEU A 381 12.85 11.29 6.39
C LEU A 381 13.53 11.74 7.69
N ALA A 382 14.53 10.99 8.17
CA ALA A 382 15.32 11.38 9.35
C ALA A 382 16.14 12.67 9.14
N GLU A 383 16.54 12.95 7.89
CA GLU A 383 17.26 14.18 7.49
C GLU A 383 16.30 15.28 7.00
N LYS A 384 15.01 15.22 7.37
CA LYS A 384 13.97 16.19 6.99
C LYS A 384 13.78 16.34 5.47
N ARG A 385 14.00 15.28 4.69
CA ARG A 385 13.76 15.25 3.24
C ARG A 385 12.46 14.53 2.94
N PRO A 386 11.52 15.13 2.18
CA PRO A 386 10.32 14.43 1.75
C PRO A 386 10.70 13.36 0.73
N VAL A 387 9.99 12.24 0.77
CA VAL A 387 10.22 11.08 -0.09
C VAL A 387 9.13 11.02 -1.14
N PHE A 388 9.46 10.76 -2.39
CA PHE A 388 8.50 10.53 -3.46
C PHE A 388 8.86 9.24 -4.18
N ARG A 389 7.95 8.27 -4.23
CA ARG A 389 8.23 6.98 -4.88
C ARG A 389 7.33 6.75 -6.07
N LEU A 390 7.93 6.58 -7.25
CA LEU A 390 7.21 6.20 -8.46
C LEU A 390 7.62 4.77 -8.85
N SER A 391 6.68 3.82 -8.71
CA SER A 391 6.84 2.47 -9.26
C SER A 391 6.53 2.51 -10.76
N VAL A 392 7.42 2.00 -11.59
CA VAL A 392 7.24 1.98 -13.04
C VAL A 392 6.42 0.74 -13.42
N GLU A 393 5.13 0.66 -13.15
CA GLU A 393 4.35 -0.57 -13.39
C GLU A 393 3.78 -0.66 -14.81
N ARG A 394 3.31 0.49 -15.34
CA ARG A 394 2.72 0.68 -16.66
C ARG A 394 3.23 1.98 -17.28
N LEU A 395 3.93 1.93 -18.41
CA LEU A 395 4.64 3.11 -18.95
C LEU A 395 3.72 4.19 -19.56
N ASP A 396 2.52 3.81 -19.97
CA ASP A 396 1.47 4.71 -20.45
C ASP A 396 0.80 5.49 -19.31
N GLU A 397 1.03 5.11 -18.06
CA GLU A 397 0.40 5.69 -16.87
C GLU A 397 1.38 6.13 -15.78
N ASP A 398 2.58 5.54 -15.73
CA ASP A 398 3.67 5.85 -14.80
C ASP A 398 4.68 6.76 -15.50
N LEU A 399 5.93 6.33 -15.68
CA LEU A 399 7.05 7.23 -16.00
C LEU A 399 6.89 8.05 -17.29
N GLY A 400 6.31 7.52 -18.36
CA GLY A 400 6.20 8.22 -19.65
C GLY A 400 5.31 9.48 -19.63
N ASN A 401 4.40 9.57 -18.67
CA ASN A 401 3.32 10.54 -18.70
C ASN A 401 3.29 11.38 -17.41
N PRO A 402 4.12 12.43 -17.29
CA PRO A 402 4.23 13.22 -16.06
C PRO A 402 2.92 13.87 -15.63
N GLN A 403 2.07 14.27 -16.59
CA GLN A 403 0.73 14.77 -16.30
C GLN A 403 -0.20 13.72 -15.68
N ARG A 404 0.09 12.42 -15.87
CA ARG A 404 -0.66 11.30 -15.27
C ARG A 404 -0.01 10.82 -13.97
N HIS A 405 1.32 10.73 -13.93
CA HIS A 405 2.01 10.18 -12.77
C HIS A 405 2.31 11.18 -11.66
N LEU A 406 2.20 12.49 -11.89
CA LEU A 406 2.39 13.48 -10.81
C LEU A 406 1.48 13.17 -9.62
N ARG A 407 0.20 12.87 -9.90
CA ARG A 407 -0.75 12.51 -8.84
C ARG A 407 -0.31 11.26 -8.08
N ARG A 408 0.14 10.22 -8.77
CA ARG A 408 0.66 8.98 -8.15
C ARG A 408 1.86 9.29 -7.25
N LEU A 409 2.76 10.16 -7.70
CA LEU A 409 3.90 10.63 -6.93
C LEU A 409 3.44 11.30 -5.62
N LEU A 410 2.41 12.15 -5.68
CA LEU A 410 1.84 12.84 -4.51
C LEU A 410 1.10 11.88 -3.57
N GLU A 411 0.42 10.86 -4.12
CA GLU A 411 -0.30 9.84 -3.33
C GLU A 411 0.68 8.91 -2.58
N SER A 412 1.82 8.58 -3.20
CA SER A 412 2.84 7.71 -2.61
C SER A 412 3.91 8.42 -1.78
N GLY A 413 4.07 9.74 -1.90
CA GLY A 413 5.19 10.48 -1.31
C GLY A 413 5.02 10.78 0.18
N SER A 414 6.06 10.76 1.01
CA SER A 414 6.00 10.97 2.46
C SER A 414 6.70 12.24 2.92
N VAL A 415 6.08 12.98 3.83
CA VAL A 415 6.64 14.17 4.47
C VAL A 415 7.31 13.76 5.79
N PRO A 416 8.44 14.37 6.19
CA PRO A 416 9.17 14.05 7.42
C PRO A 416 8.47 14.63 8.68
N ASP A 417 7.24 14.20 8.93
CA ASP A 417 6.51 14.47 10.16
C ASP A 417 6.33 13.20 11.01
N ARG A 418 5.67 13.34 12.16
CA ARG A 418 5.46 12.23 13.10
C ARG A 418 4.65 11.07 12.48
N HIS A 419 3.73 11.38 11.56
CA HIS A 419 2.79 10.42 10.99
C HIS A 419 3.19 9.94 9.59
N ARG A 420 4.29 10.47 9.04
CA ARG A 420 4.74 10.29 7.66
C ARG A 420 3.62 10.62 6.67
N SER A 421 2.88 11.70 6.93
CA SER A 421 1.72 12.12 6.13
C SER A 421 2.09 12.36 4.67
N GLY A 422 1.10 12.20 3.78
CA GLY A 422 1.28 12.45 2.35
C GLY A 422 1.19 13.92 1.97
N PRO A 423 1.79 14.37 0.85
CA PRO A 423 1.58 15.71 0.32
C PRO A 423 0.10 16.09 0.22
N LEU A 424 -0.74 15.19 -0.31
CA LEU A 424 -2.18 15.46 -0.43
C LEU A 424 -2.90 15.53 0.93
N GLU A 425 -2.43 14.78 1.92
CA GLU A 425 -2.96 14.84 3.29
C GLU A 425 -2.55 16.16 3.96
N ARG A 426 -1.29 16.59 3.77
CA ARG A 426 -0.83 17.92 4.20
C ARG A 426 -1.64 19.04 3.55
N LEU A 427 -2.02 18.88 2.28
CA LEU A 427 -2.92 19.84 1.63
C LEU A 427 -4.24 19.97 2.36
N GLU A 428 -4.88 18.85 2.70
CA GLU A 428 -6.14 18.88 3.45
C GLU A 428 -5.96 19.51 4.83
N VAL A 429 -4.85 19.24 5.52
CA VAL A 429 -4.53 19.89 6.80
C VAL A 429 -4.37 21.42 6.64
N TRP A 430 -3.70 21.88 5.58
CA TRP A 430 -3.59 23.32 5.30
C TRP A 430 -4.93 23.95 4.95
N LEU A 431 -5.82 23.22 4.26
CA LEU A 431 -7.14 23.71 3.86
C LEU A 431 -8.20 23.61 4.97
N ALA A 432 -7.97 22.81 6.01
CA ALA A 432 -8.95 22.54 7.07
C ALA A 432 -9.28 23.75 7.97
N SER A 433 -8.42 24.77 8.01
CA SER A 433 -8.64 25.97 8.85
C SER A 433 -8.35 27.26 8.10
N ALA A 434 -9.06 28.33 8.45
CA ALA A 434 -8.82 29.67 7.87
C ALA A 434 -7.38 30.16 8.12
N ALA A 435 -6.75 29.76 9.23
CA ALA A 435 -5.35 30.08 9.50
C ALA A 435 -4.39 29.31 8.58
N GLY A 436 -4.67 28.02 8.34
CA GLY A 436 -3.92 27.21 7.37
C GLY A 436 -4.06 27.73 5.94
N GLN A 437 -5.28 28.10 5.54
CA GLN A 437 -5.57 28.66 4.21
C GLN A 437 -4.80 29.98 3.98
N ARG A 438 -4.76 30.88 4.97
CA ARG A 438 -3.95 32.11 4.89
C ARG A 438 -2.46 31.82 4.73
N ARG A 439 -1.91 30.89 5.52
CA ARG A 439 -0.49 30.49 5.41
C ARG A 439 -0.17 29.90 4.04
N LEU A 440 -1.06 29.06 3.50
CA LEU A 440 -0.92 28.48 2.16
C LEU A 440 -0.98 29.57 1.09
N GLN A 441 -1.93 30.50 1.20
CA GLN A 441 -2.06 31.63 0.28
C GLN A 441 -0.80 32.50 0.27
N GLU A 442 -0.28 32.91 1.43
CA GLU A 442 0.96 33.69 1.56
C GLU A 442 2.15 32.95 0.91
N ALA A 443 2.26 31.64 1.12
CA ALA A 443 3.30 30.82 0.50
C ALA A 443 3.15 30.78 -1.04
N LEU A 444 1.93 30.60 -1.55
CA LEU A 444 1.65 30.60 -2.99
C LEU A 444 1.94 31.96 -3.62
N GLU A 445 1.54 33.07 -2.99
CA GLU A 445 1.81 34.44 -3.45
C GLU A 445 3.32 34.71 -3.49
N ALA A 446 4.04 34.30 -2.45
CA ALA A 446 5.48 34.41 -2.41
C ALA A 446 6.15 33.60 -3.54
N ILE A 447 5.73 32.35 -3.81
CA ILE A 447 6.29 31.54 -4.92
C ILE A 447 5.92 32.15 -6.28
N ALA A 448 4.69 32.65 -6.42
CA ALA A 448 4.19 33.25 -7.65
C ALA A 448 4.97 34.52 -8.06
N GLY A 449 5.55 35.24 -7.09
CA GLY A 449 6.38 36.43 -7.32
C GLY A 449 7.85 36.15 -7.65
N LEU A 450 8.31 34.90 -7.51
CA LEU A 450 9.70 34.52 -7.80
C LEU A 450 9.89 34.08 -9.26
N ASP A 451 11.13 34.15 -9.74
CA ASP A 451 11.54 33.57 -11.03
C ASP A 451 12.03 32.12 -10.85
N VAL A 452 11.13 31.27 -10.36
CA VAL A 452 11.39 29.84 -10.12
C VAL A 452 10.45 28.97 -10.95
N PRO A 453 10.83 27.72 -11.29
CA PRO A 453 9.99 26.84 -12.12
C PRO A 453 8.56 26.63 -11.60
N GLY A 454 8.36 26.65 -10.28
CA GLY A 454 7.05 26.50 -9.62
C GLY A 454 6.13 27.73 -9.71
N ALA A 455 6.64 28.91 -10.08
CA ALA A 455 5.90 30.17 -10.00
C ALA A 455 4.65 30.20 -10.89
N LYS A 456 4.71 29.59 -12.08
CA LYS A 456 3.55 29.50 -12.98
C LYS A 456 2.44 28.62 -12.40
N ALA A 457 2.81 27.53 -11.74
CA ALA A 457 1.85 26.66 -11.07
C ALA A 457 1.23 27.37 -9.85
N ALA A 458 2.02 28.15 -9.09
CA ALA A 458 1.53 28.94 -7.96
C ALA A 458 0.50 29.98 -8.41
N ARG A 459 0.79 30.75 -9.46
CA ARG A 459 -0.15 31.71 -10.06
C ARG A 459 -1.46 31.07 -10.51
N ARG A 460 -1.43 29.79 -10.91
CA ARG A 460 -2.63 29.05 -11.31
C ARG A 460 -3.45 28.58 -10.11
N ALA A 461 -2.82 28.29 -8.98
CA ALA A 461 -3.49 27.89 -7.76
C ALA A 461 -4.14 29.10 -7.04
N LEU A 462 -3.63 30.31 -7.24
CA LEU A 462 -4.18 31.53 -6.66
C LEU A 462 -5.44 32.01 -7.41
N PRO A 463 -6.51 32.41 -6.70
CA PRO A 463 -7.64 33.11 -7.29
C PRO A 463 -7.27 34.56 -7.65
N ALA A 464 -8.04 35.19 -8.54
CA ALA A 464 -7.82 36.57 -8.96
C ALA A 464 -8.36 37.57 -7.92
N GLY A 465 -7.62 37.82 -6.84
CA GLY A 465 -7.92 38.89 -5.88
C GLY A 465 -8.99 38.58 -4.82
N GLU A 466 -9.35 37.31 -4.67
CA GLU A 466 -10.33 36.81 -3.69
C GLU A 466 -9.68 35.89 -2.65
N ALA A 467 -10.44 35.45 -1.64
CA ALA A 467 -10.00 34.43 -0.69
C ALA A 467 -9.71 33.10 -1.41
N LEU A 468 -8.76 32.32 -0.88
CA LEU A 468 -8.38 31.02 -1.42
C LEU A 468 -9.60 30.10 -1.56
N ASP A 469 -9.94 29.68 -2.78
CA ASP A 469 -10.95 28.65 -3.05
C ASP A 469 -10.34 27.25 -2.79
N PRO A 470 -10.76 26.53 -1.73
CA PRO A 470 -10.19 25.23 -1.38
C PRO A 470 -10.35 24.19 -2.49
N ASP A 471 -11.47 24.20 -3.22
CA ASP A 471 -11.76 23.18 -4.23
C ASP A 471 -10.95 23.40 -5.50
N HIS A 472 -10.77 24.66 -5.90
CA HIS A 472 -9.82 25.00 -6.97
C HIS A 472 -8.39 24.60 -6.59
N VAL A 473 -7.96 24.89 -5.36
CA VAL A 473 -6.61 24.53 -4.89
C VAL A 473 -6.41 23.02 -4.84
N ARG A 474 -7.39 22.24 -4.34
CA ARG A 474 -7.37 20.77 -4.40
C ARG A 474 -7.23 20.27 -5.83
N ARG A 475 -7.97 20.87 -6.77
CA ARG A 475 -7.93 20.52 -8.19
C ARG A 475 -6.53 20.73 -8.79
N VAL A 476 -5.91 21.87 -8.50
CA VAL A 476 -4.60 22.26 -9.04
C VAL A 476 -3.45 21.54 -8.33
N LEU A 477 -3.32 21.67 -7.01
CA LEU A 477 -2.23 21.04 -6.26
C LEU A 477 -2.34 19.52 -6.22
N GLY A 478 -3.56 18.96 -6.24
CA GLY A 478 -3.82 17.52 -6.35
C GLY A 478 -3.70 16.94 -7.77
N ALA A 479 -3.35 17.77 -8.77
CA ALA A 479 -3.20 17.40 -10.18
C ALA A 479 -4.44 16.70 -10.80
N LEU A 480 -5.64 16.96 -10.27
CA LEU A 480 -6.89 16.34 -10.73
C LEU A 480 -7.25 16.76 -12.16
N ASP A 481 -6.95 18.01 -12.52
CA ASP A 481 -7.17 18.56 -13.87
C ASP A 481 -6.15 18.06 -14.92
N LEU A 482 -5.09 17.36 -14.50
CA LEU A 482 -4.05 16.79 -15.37
C LEU A 482 -4.24 15.30 -15.68
N GLU A 483 -4.91 14.56 -14.79
CA GLU A 483 -5.01 13.09 -14.83
C GLU A 483 -5.54 12.56 -16.18
N GLY A 484 -6.53 13.24 -16.77
CA GLY A 484 -7.13 12.88 -18.06
C GLY A 484 -6.45 13.50 -19.29
N LYS A 485 -5.40 14.31 -19.12
CA LYS A 485 -4.83 15.10 -20.22
C LYS A 485 -3.87 14.28 -21.09
N PRO A 486 -3.77 14.59 -22.40
CA PRO A 486 -2.79 13.97 -23.28
C PRO A 486 -1.37 14.39 -22.91
N GLY A 487 -0.36 13.61 -23.35
CA GLY A 487 1.06 13.88 -23.12
C GLY A 487 1.65 15.04 -23.92
N ALA A 488 0.86 16.08 -24.22
CA ALA A 488 1.33 17.24 -24.96
C ALA A 488 2.34 18.07 -24.13
N PRO A 489 3.30 18.77 -24.76
CA PRO A 489 4.36 19.52 -24.05
C PRO A 489 3.85 20.47 -22.98
N THR A 490 2.71 21.14 -23.23
CA THR A 490 2.09 22.06 -22.27
C THR A 490 1.71 21.38 -20.96
N TYR A 491 1.11 20.19 -21.00
CA TYR A 491 0.69 19.46 -19.81
C TYR A 491 1.87 18.80 -19.10
N ARG A 492 2.89 18.37 -19.86
CA ARG A 492 4.15 17.87 -19.28
C ARG A 492 4.86 18.96 -18.47
N ARG A 493 4.99 20.15 -19.06
CA ARG A 493 5.58 21.33 -18.39
C ARG A 493 4.78 21.75 -17.17
N ASP A 494 3.44 21.73 -17.25
CA ASP A 494 2.56 22.01 -16.10
C ASP A 494 2.79 21.00 -14.96
N ALA A 495 2.91 19.71 -15.28
CA ALA A 495 3.20 18.68 -14.28
C ALA A 495 4.55 18.90 -13.59
N TYR A 496 5.62 19.18 -14.34
CA TYR A 496 6.94 19.48 -13.77
C TYR A 496 6.89 20.75 -12.90
N ALA A 497 6.25 21.82 -13.37
CA ALA A 497 6.09 23.05 -12.60
C ALA A 497 5.33 22.83 -11.28
N ARG A 498 4.32 21.97 -11.27
CA ARG A 498 3.60 21.60 -10.04
C ARG A 498 4.43 20.75 -9.09
N LEU A 499 5.32 19.89 -9.60
CA LEU A 499 6.27 19.18 -8.75
C LEU A 499 7.25 20.15 -8.08
N HIS A 500 7.78 21.13 -8.80
CA HIS A 500 8.60 22.20 -8.21
C HIS A 500 7.83 22.98 -7.15
N LEU A 501 6.57 23.33 -7.45
CA LEU A 501 5.70 24.01 -6.49
C LEU A 501 5.54 23.20 -5.20
N TRP A 502 5.34 21.89 -5.30
CA TRP A 502 5.25 21.01 -4.14
C TRP A 502 6.52 20.99 -3.29
N VAL A 503 7.69 20.92 -3.93
CA VAL A 503 8.99 21.00 -3.22
C VAL A 503 9.13 22.32 -2.47
N GLU A 504 8.77 23.44 -3.10
CA GLU A 504 8.81 24.77 -2.48
C GLU A 504 7.80 24.92 -1.33
N LEU A 505 6.58 24.42 -1.50
CA LEU A 505 5.55 24.47 -0.46
C LEU A 505 5.95 23.65 0.77
N LEU A 506 6.47 22.43 0.57
CA LEU A 506 6.94 21.59 1.68
C LEU A 506 8.12 22.24 2.40
N ALA A 507 9.07 22.82 1.67
CA ALA A 507 10.19 23.54 2.28
C ALA A 507 9.72 24.72 3.16
N ARG A 508 8.71 25.49 2.71
CA ARG A 508 8.22 26.68 3.43
C ARG A 508 7.24 26.37 4.56
N LEU A 509 6.36 25.39 4.37
CA LEU A 509 5.27 25.09 5.31
C LEU A 509 5.63 24.01 6.32
N GLU A 510 6.56 23.11 5.96
CA GLU A 510 6.92 21.92 6.75
C GLU A 510 8.42 21.87 7.11
N ASP A 511 9.21 22.91 6.80
CA ASP A 511 10.65 23.02 7.13
C ASP A 511 11.49 21.84 6.61
N THR A 512 11.27 21.48 5.34
CA THR A 512 11.94 20.33 4.72
C THR A 512 13.11 20.73 3.80
N ASP A 513 14.12 19.87 3.70
CA ASP A 513 15.14 19.95 2.64
C ASP A 513 14.59 19.34 1.32
N GLY A 514 15.38 19.38 0.24
CA GLY A 514 14.95 18.88 -1.07
C GLY A 514 14.63 17.38 -1.08
N PRO A 515 13.77 16.93 -2.01
CA PRO A 515 13.18 15.61 -1.94
C PRO A 515 14.17 14.49 -2.27
N LEU A 516 13.95 13.33 -1.65
CA LEU A 516 14.37 12.06 -2.21
C LEU A 516 13.29 11.55 -3.18
N ILE A 517 13.65 11.29 -4.45
CA ILE A 517 12.77 10.67 -5.43
C ILE A 517 13.29 9.27 -5.79
N VAL A 518 12.48 8.25 -5.55
CA VAL A 518 12.80 6.86 -5.91
C VAL A 518 11.98 6.46 -7.14
N LEU A 519 12.68 6.12 -8.22
CA LEU A 519 12.10 5.51 -9.42
C LEU A 519 12.33 4.01 -9.34
N ASP A 520 11.29 3.26 -8.97
CA ASP A 520 11.37 1.82 -8.68
C ASP A 520 10.83 0.95 -9.81
N GLU A 521 11.20 -0.33 -9.80
CA GLU A 521 10.83 -1.33 -10.82
C GLU A 521 11.16 -0.91 -12.27
N ALA A 522 12.30 -0.25 -12.51
CA ALA A 522 12.68 0.20 -13.85
C ALA A 522 12.86 -0.94 -14.86
N GLU A 523 13.03 -2.20 -14.42
CA GLU A 523 12.93 -3.42 -15.24
C GLU A 523 11.66 -3.47 -16.12
N ASN A 524 10.59 -2.83 -15.67
CA ASN A 524 9.31 -2.83 -16.36
C ASN A 524 9.32 -2.01 -17.65
N LEU A 525 10.33 -1.14 -17.84
CA LEU A 525 10.60 -0.48 -19.12
C LEU A 525 10.79 -1.49 -20.27
N PHE A 526 11.23 -2.71 -19.95
CA PHE A 526 11.62 -3.72 -20.94
C PHE A 526 10.79 -5.01 -20.83
N ARG A 527 9.64 -4.96 -20.13
CA ARG A 527 8.67 -6.07 -20.14
C ARG A 527 8.10 -6.30 -21.55
N ALA A 528 7.70 -7.55 -21.82
CA ALA A 528 7.05 -7.91 -23.07
C ALA A 528 5.76 -7.08 -23.27
N GLY A 529 5.55 -6.57 -24.48
CA GLY A 529 4.40 -5.71 -24.82
C GLY A 529 4.71 -4.22 -24.81
N VAL A 530 5.83 -3.79 -24.21
CA VAL A 530 6.25 -2.38 -24.26
C VAL A 530 6.85 -2.03 -25.62
N SER A 531 6.26 -1.03 -26.28
CA SER A 531 6.76 -0.50 -27.54
C SER A 531 8.01 0.38 -27.37
N ARG A 532 8.78 0.51 -28.44
CA ARG A 532 9.93 1.43 -28.50
C ARG A 532 9.54 2.88 -28.27
N ALA A 533 8.33 3.27 -28.70
CA ALA A 533 7.81 4.62 -28.52
C ALA A 533 7.51 4.92 -27.04
N GLU A 534 6.92 3.97 -26.31
CA GLU A 534 6.66 4.11 -24.87
C GLU A 534 7.96 4.21 -24.07
N ARG A 535 8.96 3.37 -24.38
CA ARG A 535 10.30 3.49 -23.77
C ARG A 535 10.92 4.86 -24.00
N ARG A 536 10.85 5.38 -25.23
CA ARG A 536 11.36 6.73 -25.55
C ARG A 536 10.66 7.80 -24.71
N THR A 537 9.34 7.75 -24.61
CA THR A 537 8.57 8.70 -23.79
C THR A 537 8.91 8.59 -22.30
N ALA A 538 9.18 7.39 -21.79
CA ALA A 538 9.66 7.19 -20.43
C ALA A 538 11.07 7.75 -20.20
N LEU A 539 12.00 7.51 -21.14
CA LEU A 539 13.35 8.10 -21.08
C LEU A 539 13.34 9.63 -21.12
N ARG A 540 12.37 10.20 -21.84
CA ARG A 540 12.15 11.64 -21.90
C ARG A 540 11.68 12.22 -20.56
N SER A 541 10.88 11.51 -19.78
CA SER A 541 10.57 11.94 -18.41
C SER A 541 11.71 11.66 -17.45
N LEU A 542 12.42 10.54 -17.63
CA LEU A 542 13.61 10.21 -16.85
C LEU A 542 14.70 11.28 -17.01
N SER A 543 14.80 11.92 -18.18
CA SER A 543 15.78 12.99 -18.40
C SER A 543 15.47 14.26 -17.61
N PHE A 544 14.19 14.55 -17.33
CA PHE A 544 13.82 15.59 -16.37
C PHE A 544 14.30 15.25 -14.95
N TYR A 545 14.02 14.03 -14.46
CA TYR A 545 14.47 13.62 -13.13
C TYR A 545 16.01 13.48 -13.01
N ALA A 546 16.67 13.13 -14.10
CA ALA A 546 18.13 13.11 -14.15
C ALA A 546 18.74 14.49 -14.44
N SER A 547 17.94 15.53 -14.66
CA SER A 547 18.47 16.86 -14.93
C SER A 547 18.97 17.55 -13.66
N GLY A 548 19.42 18.80 -13.81
CA GLY A 548 19.68 19.70 -12.69
C GLY A 548 18.47 20.55 -12.25
N TRP A 549 17.33 20.43 -12.93
CA TRP A 549 16.20 21.36 -12.75
C TRP A 549 15.53 21.22 -11.39
N LEU A 550 15.42 19.99 -10.86
CA LEU A 550 14.88 19.75 -9.53
C LEU A 550 15.97 19.95 -8.49
N GLU A 551 16.20 21.21 -8.14
CA GLU A 551 17.20 21.63 -7.16
C GLU A 551 17.02 20.90 -5.81
N ARG A 552 18.15 20.67 -5.14
CA ARG A 552 18.26 20.01 -3.83
C ARG A 552 17.72 18.58 -3.76
N SER A 553 17.35 17.98 -4.90
CA SER A 553 16.79 16.63 -4.96
C SER A 553 17.85 15.55 -5.05
N VAL A 554 17.55 14.41 -4.46
CA VAL A 554 18.27 13.15 -4.70
C VAL A 554 17.35 12.22 -5.44
N VAL A 555 17.71 11.85 -6.67
CA VAL A 555 16.95 10.91 -7.50
C VAL A 555 17.66 9.57 -7.53
N VAL A 556 16.97 8.50 -7.18
CA VAL A 556 17.49 7.13 -7.19
C VAL A 556 16.69 6.29 -8.19
N LEU A 557 17.36 5.78 -9.21
CA LEU A 557 16.80 4.81 -10.15
C LEU A 557 17.12 3.39 -9.67
N ALA A 558 16.12 2.63 -9.23
CA ALA A 558 16.27 1.23 -8.86
C ALA A 558 16.01 0.32 -10.06
N VAL A 559 16.98 -0.53 -10.38
CA VAL A 559 16.98 -1.34 -11.61
C VAL A 559 17.76 -2.65 -11.40
N THR A 560 17.49 -3.68 -12.20
CA THR A 560 18.34 -4.89 -12.22
C THR A 560 19.60 -4.67 -13.08
N PRO A 561 20.71 -5.39 -12.83
CA PRO A 561 21.93 -5.27 -13.64
C PRO A 561 21.69 -5.51 -15.14
N ASP A 562 20.92 -6.54 -15.47
CA ASP A 562 20.61 -6.90 -16.87
C ASP A 562 19.81 -5.79 -17.56
N THR A 563 18.76 -5.29 -16.89
CA THR A 563 17.97 -4.16 -17.41
C THR A 563 18.84 -2.92 -17.54
N LEU A 564 19.73 -2.62 -16.59
CA LEU A 564 20.63 -1.48 -16.69
C LEU A 564 21.57 -1.59 -17.91
N ALA A 565 22.05 -2.78 -18.24
CA ALA A 565 22.86 -3.02 -19.42
C ALA A 565 22.07 -2.75 -20.72
N VAL A 566 20.83 -3.25 -20.80
CA VAL A 566 19.92 -2.99 -21.94
C VAL A 566 19.55 -1.51 -22.02
N LEU A 567 19.25 -0.88 -20.88
CA LEU A 567 18.96 0.55 -20.79
C LEU A 567 20.12 1.37 -21.34
N ARG A 568 21.36 1.06 -20.94
CA ARG A 568 22.56 1.76 -21.43
C ARG A 568 22.79 1.58 -22.93
N SER A 569 22.52 0.39 -23.47
CA SER A 569 22.73 0.10 -24.89
C SER A 569 21.67 0.77 -25.78
N GLU A 570 20.39 0.72 -25.39
CA GLU A 570 19.29 1.35 -26.14
C GLU A 570 19.20 2.86 -25.94
N ALA A 571 19.58 3.37 -24.76
CA ALA A 571 19.40 4.77 -24.39
C ALA A 571 19.98 5.72 -25.43
N LYS A 572 21.17 5.44 -25.98
CA LYS A 572 21.80 6.32 -26.98
C LYS A 572 20.86 6.58 -28.16
N ALA A 573 20.39 5.53 -28.83
CA ALA A 573 19.56 5.66 -30.03
C ALA A 573 18.19 6.27 -29.73
N LEU A 574 17.62 6.02 -28.54
CA LEU A 574 16.31 6.58 -28.16
C LEU A 574 16.42 8.05 -27.76
N LEU A 575 17.50 8.43 -27.08
CA LEU A 575 17.80 9.80 -26.67
C LEU A 575 18.14 10.68 -27.88
N ASP A 576 18.87 10.16 -28.87
CA ASP A 576 19.15 10.88 -30.13
C ASP A 576 17.85 11.20 -30.90
N GLN A 577 16.84 10.32 -30.81
CA GLN A 577 15.53 10.58 -31.39
C GLN A 577 14.71 11.62 -30.63
N ILE A 578 15.01 11.90 -29.36
CA ILE A 578 14.30 12.90 -28.55
C ILE A 578 14.81 14.30 -28.86
N ASP A 579 16.14 14.48 -28.94
CA ASP A 579 16.80 15.77 -29.22
C ASP A 579 16.31 16.41 -30.54
N GLY A 580 15.83 15.60 -31.49
CA GLY A 580 15.27 16.07 -32.77
C GLY A 580 13.76 16.38 -32.77
N GLN A 581 13.04 16.20 -31.65
CA GLN A 581 11.59 16.42 -31.62
C GLN A 581 11.23 17.86 -31.25
N ALA A 582 10.40 18.51 -32.08
CA ALA A 582 9.85 19.84 -31.78
C ALA A 582 9.04 19.92 -30.48
N THR A 583 8.63 18.77 -29.94
CA THR A 583 7.88 18.68 -28.67
C THR A 583 8.79 18.61 -27.45
N HIS A 584 10.11 18.46 -27.60
CA HIS A 584 11.09 18.33 -26.51
C HIS A 584 11.13 19.59 -25.64
N LEU A 585 11.20 19.39 -24.33
CA LEU A 585 11.22 20.47 -23.34
C LEU A 585 12.66 20.73 -22.87
N PRO A 586 13.08 22.00 -22.66
CA PRO A 586 14.39 22.32 -22.10
C PRO A 586 14.67 21.64 -20.75
N GLU A 587 13.62 21.41 -19.97
CA GLU A 587 13.66 20.75 -18.67
C GLU A 587 14.00 19.24 -18.77
N GLU A 588 13.81 18.63 -19.95
CA GLU A 588 14.04 17.21 -20.20
C GLU A 588 15.47 16.96 -20.71
N ASP A 589 16.47 17.23 -19.88
CA ASP A 589 17.90 17.22 -20.26
C ASP A 589 18.44 15.82 -20.61
N VAL A 590 18.31 15.47 -21.88
CA VAL A 590 18.75 14.21 -22.47
C VAL A 590 20.27 14.04 -22.38
N ALA A 591 21.05 15.11 -22.50
CA ALA A 591 22.50 15.06 -22.44
C ALA A 591 22.98 14.69 -21.01
N MET A 592 22.37 15.30 -20.00
CA MET A 592 22.64 14.98 -18.60
C MET A 592 22.25 13.54 -18.27
N LEU A 593 21.09 13.05 -18.77
CA LEU A 593 20.72 11.66 -18.61
C LEU A 593 21.75 10.70 -19.24
N ARG A 594 22.25 10.98 -20.46
CA ARG A 594 23.31 10.16 -21.08
C ARG A 594 24.56 10.09 -20.20
N ARG A 595 24.95 11.19 -19.56
CA ARG A 595 26.09 11.24 -18.63
C ARG A 595 25.81 10.44 -17.36
N ARG A 596 24.66 10.67 -16.72
CA ARG A 596 24.28 10.05 -15.45
C ARG A 596 24.01 8.55 -15.58
N LEU A 597 23.54 8.05 -16.71
CA LEU A 597 23.41 6.60 -16.95
C LEU A 597 24.77 5.88 -16.96
N ARG A 598 25.89 6.58 -17.16
CA ARG A 598 27.25 5.99 -17.14
C ARG A 598 27.88 5.95 -15.75
N THR A 599 27.24 6.52 -14.72
CA THR A 599 27.78 6.50 -13.36
C THR A 599 27.83 5.07 -12.81
N LYS A 600 28.73 4.82 -11.86
CA LYS A 600 28.82 3.53 -11.19
C LYS A 600 27.56 3.36 -10.32
N PRO A 601 26.80 2.26 -10.48
CA PRO A 601 25.63 2.03 -9.64
C PRO A 601 26.06 1.67 -8.21
N LEU A 602 25.21 2.03 -7.26
CA LEU A 602 25.19 1.51 -5.89
C LEU A 602 24.77 0.04 -5.97
N ALA A 603 25.73 -0.86 -5.80
CA ALA A 603 25.49 -2.29 -5.92
C ALA A 603 24.77 -2.83 -4.67
N VAL A 604 23.67 -3.55 -4.90
CA VAL A 604 23.03 -4.38 -3.88
C VAL A 604 23.64 -5.76 -3.99
N THR A 605 24.62 -6.02 -3.12
CA THR A 605 25.28 -7.32 -3.00
C THR A 605 24.34 -8.31 -2.32
N ARG A 606 24.38 -9.57 -2.77
CA ARG A 606 23.68 -10.65 -2.08
C ARG A 606 24.37 -10.89 -0.75
N MET A 607 23.56 -11.12 0.29
CA MET A 607 24.06 -11.42 1.62
C MET A 607 24.84 -12.74 1.63
N GLY A 608 26.01 -12.72 2.25
CA GLY A 608 26.77 -13.92 2.60
C GLY A 608 26.13 -14.68 3.77
N ARG A 609 26.65 -15.88 4.05
CA ARG A 609 26.16 -16.71 5.16
C ARG A 609 26.18 -15.99 6.53
N PRO A 610 27.25 -15.27 6.92
CA PRO A 610 27.26 -14.57 8.21
C PRO A 610 26.18 -13.48 8.32
N GLU A 611 25.94 -12.74 7.24
CA GLU A 611 24.91 -11.69 7.20
C GLU A 611 23.50 -12.30 7.26
N LEU A 612 23.29 -13.47 6.64
CA LEU A 612 22.02 -14.21 6.72
C LEU A 612 21.78 -14.77 8.12
N GLU A 613 22.80 -15.28 8.80
CA GLU A 613 22.72 -15.75 10.19
C GLU A 613 22.41 -14.58 11.15
N GLU A 614 23.04 -13.42 10.94
CA GLU A 614 22.72 -12.20 11.70
C GLU A 614 21.29 -11.71 11.43
N LEU A 615 20.85 -11.74 10.17
CA LEU A 615 19.48 -11.38 9.80
C LEU A 615 18.45 -12.33 10.44
N ALA A 616 18.74 -13.64 10.46
CA ALA A 616 17.93 -14.63 11.14
C ALA A 616 17.83 -14.34 12.64
N ASP A 617 18.97 -14.01 13.27
CA ASP A 617 19.04 -13.64 14.68
C ASP A 617 18.14 -12.45 14.99
N ARG A 618 18.29 -11.36 14.23
CA ARG A 618 17.49 -10.12 14.37
C ARG A 618 15.99 -10.37 14.16
N ALA A 619 15.62 -11.15 13.13
CA ALA A 619 14.23 -11.53 12.87
C ALA A 619 13.62 -12.31 14.06
N TYR A 620 14.38 -13.24 14.63
CA TYR A 620 13.96 -14.01 15.81
C TYR A 620 13.79 -13.13 17.04
N GLN A 621 14.71 -12.17 17.28
CA GLN A 621 14.58 -11.22 18.40
C GLN A 621 13.31 -10.38 18.29
N ILE A 622 13.01 -9.87 17.09
CA ILE A 622 11.79 -9.09 16.83
C ILE A 622 10.55 -9.94 17.13
N GLY A 623 10.49 -11.18 16.64
CA GLY A 623 9.38 -12.10 16.91
C GLY A 623 9.22 -12.44 18.39
N CYS A 624 10.31 -12.76 19.08
CA CYS A 624 10.27 -13.04 20.52
C CYS A 624 9.78 -11.83 21.32
N LYS A 625 10.20 -10.61 20.94
CA LYS A 625 9.72 -9.38 21.56
C LYS A 625 8.23 -9.15 21.30
N ALA A 626 7.78 -9.38 20.06
CA ALA A 626 6.37 -9.26 19.67
C ALA A 626 5.47 -10.20 20.49
N ARG A 627 5.87 -11.47 20.63
CA ARG A 627 5.07 -12.51 21.29
C ARG A 627 5.40 -12.70 22.78
N GLY A 628 6.41 -12.03 23.30
CA GLY A 628 6.82 -12.16 24.70
C GLY A 628 7.48 -13.50 25.05
N ILE A 629 8.05 -14.18 24.05
CA ILE A 629 8.70 -15.48 24.22
C ILE A 629 10.08 -15.31 24.89
N ARG A 630 10.39 -16.17 25.85
CA ARG A 630 11.72 -16.24 26.47
C ARG A 630 12.69 -17.02 25.57
N ARG A 631 13.94 -16.52 25.46
CA ARG A 631 14.98 -17.10 24.60
C ARG A 631 15.26 -18.57 24.93
N GLU A 632 15.46 -19.38 23.90
CA GLU A 632 15.81 -20.82 24.00
C GLU A 632 17.30 -21.05 24.22
N ARG A 633 17.64 -22.23 24.78
CA ARG A 633 19.02 -22.67 24.97
C ARG A 633 19.72 -23.12 23.68
N SER A 634 18.99 -23.63 22.68
CA SER A 634 19.50 -24.17 21.39
C SER A 634 19.31 -23.21 20.21
N ARG A 635 19.25 -21.89 20.48
CA ARG A 635 18.93 -20.85 19.50
C ARG A 635 19.87 -20.83 18.29
N GLU A 636 21.17 -20.94 18.50
CA GLU A 636 22.16 -20.85 17.41
C GLU A 636 22.02 -22.03 16.43
N GLU A 637 21.76 -23.23 16.95
CA GLU A 637 21.54 -24.43 16.15
C GLU A 637 20.26 -24.31 15.32
N LEU A 638 19.15 -23.90 15.95
CA LEU A 638 17.87 -23.66 15.28
C LEU A 638 17.98 -22.59 14.17
N LEU A 639 18.64 -21.46 14.44
CA LEU A 639 18.80 -20.40 13.44
C LEU A 639 19.70 -20.86 12.29
N GLY A 640 20.73 -21.64 12.59
CA GLY A 640 21.57 -22.29 11.59
C GLY A 640 20.77 -23.22 10.67
N GLU A 641 19.89 -24.05 11.24
CA GLU A 641 18.99 -24.94 10.49
C GLU A 641 17.98 -24.17 9.63
N LEU A 642 17.33 -23.15 10.18
CA LEU A 642 16.33 -22.35 9.45
C LEU A 642 16.96 -21.53 8.31
N ALA A 643 18.18 -21.04 8.50
CA ALA A 643 18.96 -20.37 7.47
C ALA A 643 19.52 -21.35 6.42
N GLN A 644 19.67 -22.64 6.76
CA GLN A 644 20.23 -23.63 5.87
C GLN A 644 19.37 -23.81 4.62
N GLY A 645 20.00 -23.73 3.45
CA GLY A 645 19.34 -23.92 2.16
C GLY A 645 18.44 -22.75 1.72
N ALA A 646 18.35 -21.66 2.48
CA ALA A 646 17.70 -20.44 2.01
C ALA A 646 18.56 -19.74 0.94
N ARG A 647 17.91 -19.33 -0.15
CA ARG A 647 18.54 -18.68 -1.31
C ARG A 647 18.46 -17.17 -1.26
N THR A 648 17.53 -16.63 -0.46
CA THR A 648 17.27 -15.20 -0.35
C THR A 648 17.12 -14.77 1.11
N PRO A 649 17.45 -13.50 1.44
CA PRO A 649 17.18 -12.93 2.76
C PRO A 649 15.71 -13.05 3.18
N ARG A 650 14.80 -12.94 2.20
CA ARG A 650 13.36 -13.09 2.38
C ARG A 650 12.99 -14.46 2.94
N GLU A 651 13.53 -15.53 2.37
CA GLU A 651 13.25 -16.90 2.79
C GLU A 651 13.70 -17.14 4.23
N VAL A 652 14.90 -16.69 4.60
CA VAL A 652 15.42 -16.81 5.98
C VAL A 652 14.48 -16.13 6.97
N VAL A 653 14.16 -14.86 6.71
CA VAL A 653 13.29 -14.05 7.57
C VAL A 653 11.91 -14.70 7.72
N GLN A 654 11.33 -15.17 6.61
CA GLN A 654 10.00 -15.78 6.63
C GLN A 654 9.98 -17.09 7.41
N ARG A 655 10.98 -17.98 7.22
CA ARG A 655 11.09 -19.24 7.97
C ARG A 655 11.22 -18.99 9.47
N VAL A 656 12.09 -18.07 9.86
CA VAL A 656 12.29 -17.69 11.27
C VAL A 656 11.02 -17.08 11.86
N ALA A 657 10.38 -16.16 11.15
CA ALA A 657 9.19 -15.50 11.65
C ALA A 657 8.00 -16.48 11.79
N GLN A 658 7.80 -17.36 10.80
CA GLN A 658 6.77 -18.40 10.86
C GLN A 658 7.03 -19.42 11.98
N HIS A 659 8.29 -19.76 12.24
CA HIS A 659 8.64 -20.62 13.37
C HIS A 659 8.25 -19.97 14.70
N VAL A 660 8.58 -18.68 14.90
CA VAL A 660 8.20 -17.95 16.12
C VAL A 660 6.68 -17.85 16.27
N GLU A 661 5.95 -17.58 15.18
CA GLU A 661 4.48 -17.55 15.20
C GLU A 661 3.86 -18.91 15.55
N ALA A 662 4.34 -19.97 14.92
CA ALA A 662 3.89 -21.34 15.20
C ALA A 662 4.04 -21.66 16.69
N ARG A 663 5.22 -21.38 17.23
CA ARG A 663 5.54 -21.58 18.64
C ARG A 663 4.68 -20.75 19.58
N ALA A 664 4.52 -19.46 19.27
CA ALA A 664 3.68 -18.53 20.04
C ALA A 664 2.19 -18.92 20.05
N TRP A 665 1.76 -19.75 19.10
CA TRP A 665 0.40 -20.23 19.00
C TRP A 665 0.20 -21.57 19.71
N THR A 666 1.16 -22.50 19.60
CA THR A 666 1.03 -23.85 20.16
C THR A 666 1.51 -23.98 21.61
N GLU A 667 2.46 -23.15 22.06
CA GLU A 667 3.04 -23.22 23.41
C GLU A 667 2.43 -22.23 24.42
N ARG A 668 1.21 -21.71 24.16
CA ARG A 668 0.56 -20.73 25.04
C ARG A 668 0.22 -21.27 26.43
#